data_AF-A0A3A9GZJ7-F1
#
_entry.id   AF-A0A3A9GZJ7-F1
#
_cell.length_a   1.000
_cell.length_b   1.000
_cell.length_c   1.000
_cell.angle_alpha   90.00
_cell.angle_beta   90.00
_cell.angle_gamma   90.00
#
_symmetry.space_group_name_H-M   'P 1'
#
loop_
_entity.id
_entity.type
_entity.pdbx_description
1 polymer ?
#
loop_
_entity_poly.entity_id
_entity_poly.type
_entity_poly.pdbx_seq_one_letter_code
_entity_poly.pdbx_strand_id
1 'polypeptide(L)'
;MNFEDILQVEPYSLRKEEKKKLLTERLLDLTRLHRNNCNQYADMLDSISFDIDKAGSYEDLPFLPVRLFKEMELRSVPEADIVKTMTSSGTTGQSVSKIYLDRATSSNQQKTMVKIVSDFTGSARMPMIIIDSPSVLKDRKKFSARGAGILGFSIFGSKKMYALNEEMKLDVDELRKFLEQHKGQRILLFGFTFMIWQHFYKELVRLQKEGITFDLAQGILVHGGGWKKLQSEAVSPEEFHESLKSVCGIDNVHDYYGMVEQTGCIYMQCECGHLHTSIFSDVIARRPKDFSVCDFGEPGILQVVSTIPESYPGHSLLTEDEGVVLGEDDCPCGRKGKYFKINGRIAKAEIRGCSDTYAADHSNRMKEARDTNESNCLNNVSFFVGNKDNLSHIRSLGVKKPFDVIVIEFLNALSKELMAGKDSRLYPDVVTLGFWLRKSSVLALKERFVSSRNMVGRGVAFHIAPSNVPVNYAYSLFTGMLCGNANVVRIPSKDFPQVSIINNAINKVLADSKYTSVRPYINLVRYERSREINDYFSELCDIRVIWGGDNTIAELRKSPISPRATEITFADRYSLAVIDSDVYLERENRERAALDFYNDTYLSDQNACTSPQVVVWLGNRADEAKKLFWDELRALTAAKYPFQAIQGVDKLSKLYLASAGYNTSMKKETGEDNHLFRVHVQKLTPELMNYRGNCGYFYEYDCQDIMELRDFCNNTHCQTIGYIGDKAILGPLMNSGIKGVDRVVPIGHTMDFDFIWDGYNLAEQMTRTLQF
;
A
#
# COMPACT_ATOMS: atom_id res chain seq x y z
N MET A 1 -27.48 19.49 -17.74
CA MET A 1 -28.81 18.90 -17.42
C MET A 1 -29.02 18.96 -15.91
N ASN A 2 -30.21 19.32 -15.40
CA ASN A 2 -30.43 19.34 -13.95
C ASN A 2 -30.60 17.90 -13.41
N PHE A 3 -30.15 17.64 -12.19
CA PHE A 3 -30.26 16.30 -11.58
C PHE A 3 -31.72 15.85 -11.41
N GLU A 4 -32.64 16.80 -11.20
CA GLU A 4 -34.07 16.51 -11.09
C GLU A 4 -34.67 15.91 -12.37
N ASP A 5 -34.15 16.27 -13.54
CA ASP A 5 -34.57 15.71 -14.82
C ASP A 5 -34.12 14.24 -14.94
N ILE A 6 -32.87 13.97 -14.54
CA ILE A 6 -32.30 12.60 -14.53
C ILE A 6 -33.11 11.71 -13.59
N LEU A 7 -33.53 12.24 -12.43
CA LEU A 7 -34.37 11.51 -11.46
C LEU A 7 -35.73 11.09 -12.02
N GLN A 8 -36.24 11.69 -13.10
CA GLN A 8 -37.50 11.27 -13.73
C GLN A 8 -37.33 10.04 -14.62
N VAL A 9 -36.12 9.73 -15.07
CA VAL A 9 -35.85 8.60 -15.97
C VAL A 9 -35.67 7.30 -15.18
N GLU A 10 -36.21 6.19 -15.66
CA GLU A 10 -36.13 4.90 -14.96
C GLU A 10 -34.70 4.33 -14.93
N PRO A 11 -34.25 3.73 -13.81
CA PRO A 11 -32.83 3.44 -13.57
C PRO A 11 -32.12 2.61 -14.64
N TYR A 12 -32.82 1.68 -15.31
CA TYR A 12 -32.23 0.75 -16.28
C TYR A 12 -32.92 0.83 -17.65
N SER A 13 -33.42 2.01 -18.01
CA SER A 13 -34.25 2.22 -19.22
C SER A 13 -33.48 2.67 -20.46
N LEU A 14 -32.39 3.43 -20.30
CA LEU A 14 -31.65 4.02 -21.42
C LEU A 14 -30.64 3.04 -22.01
N ARG A 15 -30.58 2.98 -23.35
CA ARG A 15 -29.55 2.24 -24.07
C ARG A 15 -28.21 2.96 -24.02
N LYS A 16 -27.14 2.24 -24.39
CA LYS A 16 -25.74 2.69 -24.43
C LYS A 16 -25.56 4.14 -24.90
N GLU A 17 -26.03 4.49 -26.10
CA GLU A 17 -25.78 5.83 -26.67
C GLU A 17 -26.48 6.96 -25.90
N GLU A 18 -27.72 6.72 -25.46
CA GLU A 18 -28.50 7.69 -24.68
C GLU A 18 -27.91 7.87 -23.29
N LYS A 19 -27.56 6.76 -22.63
CA LYS A 19 -26.90 6.75 -21.32
C LYS A 19 -25.53 7.44 -21.40
N LYS A 20 -24.72 7.13 -22.42
CA LYS A 20 -23.40 7.72 -22.65
C LYS A 20 -23.49 9.23 -22.81
N LYS A 21 -24.46 9.72 -23.60
CA LYS A 21 -24.70 11.16 -23.76
C LYS A 21 -25.07 11.82 -22.44
N LEU A 22 -26.07 11.27 -21.73
CA LEU A 22 -26.52 11.80 -20.43
C LEU A 22 -25.38 11.87 -19.42
N LEU A 23 -24.63 10.78 -19.26
CA LEU A 23 -23.51 10.71 -18.33
C LEU A 23 -22.39 11.68 -18.71
N THR A 24 -22.04 11.75 -19.99
CA THR A 24 -20.97 12.65 -20.47
C THR A 24 -21.32 14.11 -20.18
N GLU A 25 -22.52 14.55 -20.55
CA GLU A 25 -22.98 15.93 -20.28
C GLU A 25 -22.95 16.24 -18.78
N ARG A 26 -23.52 15.37 -17.95
CA ARG A 26 -23.60 15.60 -16.51
C ARG A 26 -22.24 15.56 -15.81
N LEU A 27 -21.37 14.62 -16.18
CA LEU A 27 -20.06 14.46 -15.52
C LEU A 27 -19.08 15.56 -15.95
N LEU A 28 -19.22 16.12 -17.16
CA LEU A 28 -18.51 17.35 -17.55
C LEU A 28 -18.95 18.54 -16.69
N ASP A 29 -20.25 18.70 -16.45
CA ASP A 29 -20.78 19.77 -15.58
C ASP A 29 -20.23 19.65 -14.15
N LEU A 30 -20.21 18.44 -13.59
CA LEU A 30 -19.60 18.19 -12.27
C LEU A 30 -18.10 18.46 -12.27
N THR A 31 -17.37 18.05 -13.32
CA THR A 31 -15.94 18.34 -13.43
C THR A 31 -15.67 19.85 -13.41
N ARG A 32 -16.48 20.66 -14.12
CA ARG A 32 -16.39 22.14 -14.07
C ARG A 32 -16.72 22.68 -12.69
N LEU A 33 -17.80 22.19 -12.08
CA LEU A 33 -18.24 22.60 -10.74
C LEU A 33 -17.11 22.39 -9.72
N HIS A 34 -16.52 21.19 -9.69
CA HIS A 34 -15.48 20.86 -8.73
C HIS A 34 -14.18 21.61 -9.03
N ARG A 35 -13.78 21.76 -10.29
CA ARG A 35 -12.59 22.56 -10.66
C ARG A 35 -12.71 24.00 -10.17
N ASN A 36 -13.91 24.58 -10.24
CA ASN A 36 -14.14 25.97 -9.85
C ASN A 36 -14.25 26.17 -8.33
N ASN A 37 -14.62 25.13 -7.57
CA ASN A 37 -14.95 25.26 -6.14
C ASN A 37 -14.05 24.44 -5.19
N CYS A 38 -13.14 23.62 -5.72
CA CYS A 38 -12.19 22.83 -4.95
C CYS A 38 -10.78 23.02 -5.53
N ASN A 39 -9.99 23.91 -4.92
CA ASN A 39 -8.63 24.22 -5.38
C ASN A 39 -7.76 22.96 -5.49
N GLN A 40 -7.82 22.08 -4.49
CA GLN A 40 -7.07 20.83 -4.52
C GLN A 40 -7.42 19.97 -5.74
N TYR A 41 -8.70 19.91 -6.12
CA TYR A 41 -9.11 19.18 -7.31
C TYR A 41 -8.64 19.88 -8.60
N ALA A 42 -8.67 21.22 -8.65
CA ALA A 42 -8.12 21.97 -9.76
C ALA A 42 -6.63 21.70 -9.96
N ASP A 43 -5.84 21.70 -8.87
CA ASP A 43 -4.40 21.41 -8.90
C ASP A 43 -4.14 19.99 -9.42
N MET A 44 -4.97 19.01 -9.05
CA MET A 44 -4.88 17.64 -9.56
C MET A 44 -5.13 17.60 -11.08
N LEU A 45 -6.15 18.29 -11.58
CA LEU A 45 -6.45 18.35 -13.02
C LEU A 45 -5.33 19.02 -13.81
N ASP A 46 -4.78 20.10 -13.29
CA ASP A 46 -3.67 20.82 -13.90
C ASP A 46 -2.41 19.96 -13.94
N SER A 47 -2.18 19.16 -12.89
CA SER A 47 -1.02 18.26 -12.80
C SER A 47 -1.00 17.17 -13.87
N ILE A 48 -2.15 16.77 -14.40
CA ILE A 48 -2.24 15.80 -15.50
C ILE A 48 -2.51 16.47 -16.85
N SER A 49 -2.43 17.81 -16.91
CA SER A 49 -2.73 18.62 -18.09
C SER A 49 -4.11 18.31 -18.69
N PHE A 50 -5.12 18.07 -17.83
CA PHE A 50 -6.46 17.73 -18.30
C PHE A 50 -7.15 18.93 -18.97
N ASP A 51 -7.59 18.71 -20.19
CA ASP A 51 -8.29 19.67 -21.03
C ASP A 51 -9.74 19.20 -21.25
N ILE A 52 -10.66 19.88 -20.59
CA ILE A 52 -12.07 19.48 -20.56
C ILE A 52 -12.75 19.56 -21.93
N ASP A 53 -12.27 20.44 -22.81
CA ASP A 53 -12.85 20.65 -24.14
C ASP A 53 -12.47 19.53 -25.12
N LYS A 54 -11.48 18.70 -24.76
CA LYS A 54 -11.06 17.52 -25.52
C LYS A 54 -11.73 16.22 -25.08
N ALA A 55 -12.48 16.23 -23.97
CA ALA A 55 -13.16 15.03 -23.48
C ALA A 55 -14.39 14.72 -24.36
N GLY A 56 -14.33 13.62 -25.11
CA GLY A 56 -15.42 13.17 -25.97
C GLY A 56 -16.44 12.27 -25.25
N SER A 57 -16.04 11.68 -24.12
CA SER A 57 -16.87 10.83 -23.28
C SER A 57 -16.52 10.96 -21.80
N TYR A 58 -17.44 10.55 -20.92
CA TYR A 58 -17.13 10.37 -19.50
C TYR A 58 -15.98 9.37 -19.24
N GLU A 59 -15.68 8.48 -20.20
CA GLU A 59 -14.52 7.59 -20.14
C GLU A 59 -13.19 8.34 -20.32
N ASP A 60 -13.20 9.57 -20.85
CA ASP A 60 -12.00 10.42 -20.96
C ASP A 60 -11.79 11.29 -19.71
N LEU A 61 -12.77 11.32 -18.81
CA LEU A 61 -12.69 12.15 -17.61
C LEU A 61 -11.67 11.60 -16.62
N PRO A 62 -10.94 12.51 -15.94
CA PRO A 62 -10.00 12.13 -14.91
C PRO A 62 -10.76 11.55 -13.71
N PHE A 63 -10.06 10.72 -12.96
CA PHE A 63 -10.59 10.04 -11.79
C PHE A 63 -9.67 10.25 -10.61
N LEU A 64 -10.25 10.26 -9.40
CA LEU A 64 -9.50 10.31 -8.16
C LEU A 64 -9.34 8.90 -7.58
N PRO A 65 -8.12 8.46 -7.21
CA PRO A 65 -7.96 7.31 -6.35
C PRO A 65 -8.78 7.47 -5.06
N VAL A 66 -9.65 6.51 -4.78
CA VAL A 66 -10.62 6.58 -3.67
C VAL A 66 -9.96 6.77 -2.29
N ARG A 67 -8.68 6.43 -2.14
CA ARG A 67 -7.93 6.65 -0.90
C ARG A 67 -7.66 8.11 -0.56
N LEU A 68 -7.74 9.04 -1.53
CA LEU A 68 -7.45 10.45 -1.27
C LEU A 68 -8.39 11.08 -0.26
N PHE A 69 -9.62 10.59 -0.14
CA PHE A 69 -10.58 11.04 0.87
C PHE A 69 -10.16 10.70 2.32
N LYS A 70 -9.15 9.84 2.52
CA LYS A 70 -8.54 9.58 3.84
C LYS A 70 -7.46 10.59 4.19
N GLU A 71 -6.78 11.11 3.18
CA GLU A 71 -5.61 11.96 3.29
C GLU A 71 -5.96 13.45 3.18
N MET A 72 -7.12 13.76 2.58
CA MET A 72 -7.51 15.11 2.20
C MET A 72 -8.96 15.42 2.55
N GLU A 73 -9.22 16.68 2.89
CA GLU A 73 -10.58 17.19 3.08
C GLU A 73 -11.11 17.79 1.78
N LEU A 74 -11.53 16.93 0.85
CA LEU A 74 -12.03 17.34 -0.47
C LEU A 74 -13.50 17.77 -0.37
N ARG A 75 -13.76 19.05 -0.67
CA ARG A 75 -15.10 19.67 -0.69
C ARG A 75 -15.20 20.72 -1.79
N SER A 76 -16.39 20.85 -2.36
CA SER A 76 -16.74 21.85 -3.40
C SER A 76 -17.85 22.79 -2.94
N VAL A 77 -18.14 22.78 -1.64
CA VAL A 77 -19.05 23.70 -0.97
C VAL A 77 -18.35 24.33 0.24
N PRO A 78 -18.77 25.54 0.66
CA PRO A 78 -18.33 26.13 1.92
C PRO A 78 -18.60 25.23 3.12
N GLU A 79 -17.77 25.34 4.15
CA GLU A 79 -17.91 24.56 5.39
C GLU A 79 -19.28 24.75 6.07
N ALA A 80 -19.82 25.97 6.01
CA ALA A 80 -21.11 26.33 6.60
C ALA A 80 -22.30 25.58 5.96
N ASP A 81 -22.15 25.10 4.72
CA ASP A 81 -23.23 24.42 3.98
C ASP A 81 -23.22 22.90 4.22
N ILE A 82 -22.21 22.37 4.90
CA ILE A 82 -22.09 20.95 5.22
C ILE A 82 -23.10 20.61 6.31
N VAL A 83 -24.07 19.76 5.97
CA VAL A 83 -25.11 19.29 6.91
C VAL A 83 -24.80 17.92 7.50
N LYS A 84 -23.90 17.16 6.85
CA LYS A 84 -23.53 15.80 7.25
C LYS A 84 -22.16 15.43 6.72
N THR A 85 -21.36 14.74 7.54
CA THR A 85 -20.10 14.11 7.12
C THR A 85 -20.23 12.60 7.26
N MET A 86 -19.99 11.87 6.18
CA MET A 86 -19.94 10.40 6.19
C MET A 86 -18.49 9.93 6.31
N THR A 87 -18.29 8.82 7.03
CA THR A 87 -16.96 8.23 7.23
C THR A 87 -16.91 6.77 6.82
N SER A 88 -15.78 6.31 6.28
CA SER A 88 -15.54 4.87 6.09
C SER A 88 -15.29 4.19 7.44
N SER A 89 -15.48 2.87 7.53
CA SER A 89 -15.01 2.12 8.69
C SER A 89 -13.48 2.06 8.72
N GLY A 90 -12.86 2.56 9.78
CA GLY A 90 -11.43 2.37 10.06
C GLY A 90 -11.23 1.41 11.23
N THR A 91 -10.14 0.65 11.21
CA THR A 91 -9.66 -0.01 12.43
C THR A 91 -9.07 1.04 13.38
N THR A 92 -8.98 0.73 14.68
CA THR A 92 -8.36 1.64 15.66
C THR A 92 -6.95 2.02 15.20
N GLY A 93 -6.71 3.32 14.96
CA GLY A 93 -5.42 3.85 14.51
C GLY A 93 -5.28 4.14 13.00
N GLN A 94 -6.29 3.82 12.17
CA GLN A 94 -6.28 4.15 10.73
C GLN A 94 -7.10 5.40 10.39
N SER A 95 -6.64 6.17 9.40
CA SER A 95 -7.41 7.26 8.78
C SER A 95 -8.64 6.71 8.04
N VAL A 96 -9.75 7.42 8.14
CA VAL A 96 -11.02 7.08 7.48
C VAL A 96 -11.32 8.07 6.37
N SER A 97 -11.97 7.60 5.31
CA SER A 97 -12.46 8.50 4.26
C SER A 97 -13.45 9.47 4.88
N LYS A 98 -13.39 10.76 4.54
CA LYS A 98 -14.38 11.77 4.94
C LYS A 98 -15.09 12.31 3.71
N ILE A 99 -16.42 12.24 3.73
CA ILE A 99 -17.28 12.71 2.63
C ILE A 99 -18.22 13.78 3.17
N TYR A 100 -18.06 15.00 2.70
CA TYR A 100 -18.80 16.16 3.15
C TYR A 100 -20.03 16.38 2.28
N LEU A 101 -21.20 16.37 2.89
CA LEU A 101 -22.48 16.45 2.20
C LEU A 101 -23.20 17.74 2.60
N ASP A 102 -23.59 18.49 1.58
CA ASP A 102 -24.61 19.53 1.70
C ASP A 102 -26.02 18.91 1.67
N ARG A 103 -27.05 19.75 1.82
CA ARG A 103 -28.44 19.29 1.84
C ARG A 103 -28.87 18.69 0.49
N ALA A 104 -28.48 19.30 -0.63
CA ALA A 104 -28.91 18.86 -1.95
C ALA A 104 -28.29 17.50 -2.30
N THR A 105 -26.97 17.36 -2.15
CA THR A 105 -26.29 16.08 -2.39
C THR A 105 -26.86 14.97 -1.53
N SER A 106 -27.02 15.20 -0.22
CA SER A 106 -27.60 14.20 0.70
C SER A 106 -29.01 13.76 0.29
N SER A 107 -29.87 14.70 -0.15
CA SER A 107 -31.20 14.39 -0.66
C SER A 107 -31.16 13.56 -1.94
N ASN A 108 -30.27 13.93 -2.87
CA ASN A 108 -30.10 13.25 -4.15
C ASN A 108 -29.58 11.81 -3.97
N GLN A 109 -28.68 11.58 -3.02
CA GLN A 109 -28.24 10.23 -2.65
C GLN A 109 -29.41 9.35 -2.21
N GLN A 110 -30.26 9.87 -1.32
CA GLN A 110 -31.42 9.12 -0.83
C GLN A 110 -32.44 8.85 -1.94
N LYS A 111 -32.81 9.86 -2.73
CA LYS A 111 -33.77 9.72 -3.84
C LYS A 111 -33.31 8.70 -4.88
N THR A 112 -32.02 8.75 -5.24
CA THR A 112 -31.43 7.83 -6.23
C THR A 112 -31.41 6.40 -5.72
N MET A 113 -30.99 6.18 -4.47
CA MET A 113 -30.99 4.86 -3.86
C MET A 113 -32.40 4.27 -3.81
N VAL A 114 -33.42 5.08 -3.48
CA VAL A 114 -34.81 4.65 -3.52
C VAL A 114 -35.19 4.18 -4.92
N LYS A 115 -34.86 4.95 -5.95
CA LYS A 115 -35.21 4.59 -7.33
C LYS A 115 -34.55 3.29 -7.77
N ILE A 116 -33.25 3.12 -7.51
CA ILE A 116 -32.50 1.91 -7.86
C ILE A 116 -33.07 0.69 -7.14
N VAL A 117 -33.23 0.74 -5.81
CA VAL A 117 -33.66 -0.41 -5.02
C VAL A 117 -35.13 -0.76 -5.27
N SER A 118 -35.99 0.24 -5.52
CA SER A 118 -37.40 0.00 -5.84
C SER A 118 -37.62 -0.69 -7.19
N ASP A 119 -36.66 -0.66 -8.12
CA ASP A 119 -36.71 -1.48 -9.35
C ASP A 119 -36.66 -2.99 -9.05
N PHE A 120 -35.94 -3.38 -7.99
CA PHE A 120 -35.81 -4.79 -7.57
C PHE A 120 -36.88 -5.18 -6.54
N THR A 121 -37.21 -4.25 -5.64
CA THR A 121 -38.02 -4.54 -4.45
C THR A 121 -39.48 -4.09 -4.59
N GLY A 122 -39.78 -3.17 -5.51
CA GLY A 122 -41.05 -2.44 -5.60
C GLY A 122 -41.03 -1.10 -4.86
N SER A 123 -42.04 -0.28 -5.10
CA SER A 123 -42.15 1.09 -4.55
C SER A 123 -42.70 1.15 -3.12
N ALA A 124 -43.34 0.09 -2.63
CA ALA A 124 -43.92 0.04 -1.30
C ALA A 124 -42.86 -0.29 -0.23
N ARG A 125 -42.94 0.37 0.93
CA ARG A 125 -42.16 -0.02 2.11
C ARG A 125 -42.65 -1.36 2.65
N MET A 126 -41.72 -2.23 3.06
CA MET A 126 -42.01 -3.59 3.53
C MET A 126 -41.65 -3.76 5.01
N PRO A 127 -42.29 -4.67 5.76
CA PRO A 127 -41.72 -5.18 6.99
C PRO A 127 -40.28 -5.64 6.74
N MET A 128 -39.36 -5.29 7.64
CA MET A 128 -37.93 -5.45 7.43
C MET A 128 -37.26 -6.22 8.57
N ILE A 129 -36.50 -7.24 8.21
CA ILE A 129 -35.62 -8.01 9.10
C ILE A 129 -34.19 -7.58 8.83
N ILE A 130 -33.54 -6.99 9.83
CA ILE A 130 -32.13 -6.64 9.79
C ILE A 130 -31.38 -7.81 10.41
N ILE A 131 -30.56 -8.52 9.61
CA ILE A 131 -29.75 -9.65 10.05
C ILE A 131 -28.48 -9.12 10.72
N ASP A 132 -28.69 -8.50 11.86
CA ASP A 132 -27.69 -7.83 12.68
C ASP A 132 -28.23 -7.65 14.10
N SER A 133 -27.44 -7.06 14.98
CA SER A 133 -27.85 -6.68 16.33
C SER A 133 -28.02 -5.16 16.48
N PRO A 134 -28.85 -4.69 17.42
CA PRO A 134 -29.05 -3.26 17.66
C PRO A 134 -27.77 -2.52 18.08
N SER A 135 -26.76 -3.23 18.60
CA SER A 135 -25.52 -2.63 19.10
C SER A 135 -24.68 -2.00 17.99
N VAL A 136 -24.84 -2.45 16.74
CA VAL A 136 -24.13 -1.90 15.56
C VAL A 136 -24.35 -0.40 15.35
N LEU A 137 -25.45 0.15 15.87
CA LEU A 137 -25.81 1.57 15.78
C LEU A 137 -25.58 2.37 17.07
N LYS A 138 -25.18 1.71 18.18
CA LYS A 138 -25.02 2.37 19.49
C LYS A 138 -23.78 3.27 19.56
N ASP A 139 -22.72 2.96 18.81
CA ASP A 139 -21.48 3.74 18.83
C ASP A 139 -21.48 4.90 17.81
N ARG A 140 -22.25 5.96 18.12
CA ARG A 140 -22.43 7.13 17.23
C ARG A 140 -21.13 7.89 16.91
N LYS A 141 -20.04 7.67 17.67
CA LYS A 141 -18.74 8.32 17.43
C LYS A 141 -17.92 7.61 16.34
N LYS A 142 -18.32 6.42 15.89
CA LYS A 142 -17.69 5.63 14.82
C LYS A 142 -18.76 5.00 13.93
N PHE A 143 -19.25 5.77 12.97
CA PHE A 143 -20.16 5.22 11.96
C PHE A 143 -19.40 4.23 11.06
N SER A 144 -19.52 2.93 11.34
CA SER A 144 -18.96 1.88 10.49
C SER A 144 -19.77 1.75 9.20
N ALA A 145 -19.16 1.30 8.09
CA ALA A 145 -19.90 1.06 6.84
C ALA A 145 -21.00 -0.01 7.01
N ARG A 146 -20.89 -0.89 8.02
CA ARG A 146 -21.95 -1.82 8.46
C ARG A 146 -23.19 -1.07 8.94
N GLY A 147 -23.01 -0.12 9.85
CA GLY A 147 -24.07 0.77 10.31
C GLY A 147 -24.63 1.65 9.18
N ALA A 148 -23.76 2.16 8.30
CA ALA A 148 -24.17 2.96 7.15
C ALA A 148 -25.05 2.16 6.17
N GLY A 149 -24.69 0.91 5.85
CA GLY A 149 -25.49 0.02 5.02
C GLY A 149 -26.86 -0.26 5.62
N ILE A 150 -26.91 -0.63 6.91
CA ILE A 150 -28.18 -0.87 7.63
C ILE A 150 -29.08 0.35 7.59
N LEU A 151 -28.52 1.55 7.82
CA LEU A 151 -29.27 2.79 7.80
C LEU A 151 -29.70 3.22 6.39
N GLY A 152 -28.88 2.93 5.39
CA GLY A 152 -29.23 3.13 3.98
C GLY A 152 -30.46 2.32 3.61
N PHE A 153 -30.43 1.00 3.83
CA PHE A 153 -31.57 0.13 3.48
C PHE A 153 -32.76 0.23 4.46
N SER A 154 -32.53 0.78 5.65
CA SER A 154 -33.60 1.04 6.62
C SER A 154 -34.72 1.95 6.13
N ILE A 155 -34.52 2.73 5.07
CA ILE A 155 -35.58 3.60 4.52
C ILE A 155 -36.70 2.79 3.84
N PHE A 156 -36.39 1.58 3.36
CA PHE A 156 -37.34 0.68 2.72
C PHE A 156 -38.20 -0.10 3.72
N GLY A 157 -37.78 -0.14 5.00
CA GLY A 157 -38.49 -0.87 6.05
C GLY A 157 -39.63 -0.06 6.69
N SER A 158 -40.86 -0.58 6.73
CA SER A 158 -42.02 0.02 7.43
C SER A 158 -41.99 -0.26 8.93
N LYS A 159 -41.88 -1.54 9.31
CA LYS A 159 -41.61 -2.04 10.67
C LYS A 159 -40.31 -2.83 10.64
N LYS A 160 -39.42 -2.60 11.62
CA LYS A 160 -38.07 -3.19 11.63
C LYS A 160 -37.90 -4.09 12.84
N MET A 161 -37.31 -5.26 12.63
CA MET A 161 -36.75 -6.11 13.68
C MET A 161 -35.26 -6.36 13.43
N TYR A 162 -34.50 -6.56 14.50
CA TYR A 162 -33.13 -7.08 14.43
C TYR A 162 -33.20 -8.57 14.71
N ALA A 163 -32.65 -9.39 13.82
CA ALA A 163 -32.69 -10.85 13.96
C ALA A 163 -31.71 -11.35 15.02
N LEU A 164 -30.65 -10.59 15.34
CA LEU A 164 -29.57 -11.06 16.22
C LEU A 164 -29.52 -10.22 17.51
N ASN A 165 -29.18 -10.87 18.61
CA ASN A 165 -28.95 -10.21 19.90
C ASN A 165 -27.52 -9.67 20.04
N GLU A 166 -27.16 -9.08 21.19
CA GLU A 166 -25.82 -8.50 21.40
C GLU A 166 -24.69 -9.53 21.36
N GLU A 167 -24.98 -10.80 21.68
CA GLU A 167 -24.07 -11.93 21.56
C GLU A 167 -24.05 -12.56 20.16
N MET A 168 -24.66 -11.90 19.17
CA MET A 168 -24.76 -12.38 17.78
C MET A 168 -25.49 -13.73 17.62
N LYS A 169 -26.48 -14.00 18.47
CA LYS A 169 -27.36 -15.18 18.38
C LYS A 169 -28.72 -14.79 17.81
N LEU A 170 -29.32 -15.69 17.03
CA LEU A 170 -30.64 -15.52 16.45
C LEU A 170 -31.71 -15.44 17.56
N ASP A 171 -32.52 -14.39 17.53
CA ASP A 171 -33.69 -14.22 18.39
C ASP A 171 -34.89 -14.96 17.76
N VAL A 172 -35.00 -16.24 18.09
CA VAL A 172 -35.99 -17.18 17.55
C VAL A 172 -37.42 -16.73 17.85
N ASP A 173 -37.68 -16.24 19.06
CA ASP A 173 -39.03 -15.87 19.51
C ASP A 173 -39.50 -14.58 18.84
N GLU A 174 -38.63 -13.56 18.77
CA GLU A 174 -38.98 -12.31 18.08
C GLU A 174 -39.13 -12.52 16.57
N LEU A 175 -38.28 -13.34 15.94
CA LEU A 175 -38.42 -13.70 14.53
C LEU A 175 -39.77 -14.39 14.26
N ARG A 176 -40.15 -15.38 15.07
CA ARG A 176 -41.44 -16.08 14.94
C ARG A 176 -42.62 -15.11 15.06
N LYS A 177 -42.58 -14.23 16.06
CA LYS A 177 -43.61 -13.24 16.32
C LYS A 177 -43.74 -12.24 15.16
N PHE A 178 -42.61 -11.77 14.64
CA PHE A 178 -42.58 -10.83 13.51
C PHE A 178 -43.19 -11.44 12.25
N LEU A 179 -42.85 -12.70 11.95
CA LEU A 179 -43.38 -13.41 10.79
C LEU A 179 -44.88 -13.65 10.92
N GLU A 180 -45.40 -14.01 12.10
CA GLU A 180 -46.84 -14.19 12.30
C GLU A 180 -47.59 -12.84 12.15
N GLN A 181 -47.03 -11.74 12.68
CA GLN A 181 -47.62 -10.40 12.53
C GLN A 181 -47.70 -9.92 11.08
N HIS A 182 -46.78 -10.38 10.22
CA HIS A 182 -46.65 -9.95 8.84
C HIS A 182 -46.95 -11.07 7.83
N LYS A 183 -47.70 -12.09 8.25
CA LYS A 183 -48.05 -13.25 7.42
C LYS A 183 -48.72 -12.84 6.11
N GLY A 184 -48.23 -13.39 5.00
CA GLY A 184 -48.72 -13.10 3.65
C GLY A 184 -48.23 -11.77 3.05
N GLN A 185 -47.40 -11.00 3.76
CA GLN A 185 -46.76 -9.79 3.23
C GLN A 185 -45.37 -10.12 2.68
N ARG A 186 -44.90 -9.33 1.70
CA ARG A 186 -43.49 -9.36 1.28
C ARG A 186 -42.62 -8.77 2.39
N ILE A 187 -41.50 -9.41 2.69
CA ILE A 187 -40.58 -9.01 3.76
C ILE A 187 -39.22 -8.68 3.16
N LEU A 188 -38.65 -7.53 3.51
CA LEU A 188 -37.28 -7.18 3.15
C LEU A 188 -36.32 -7.70 4.21
N LEU A 189 -35.32 -8.48 3.81
CA LEU A 189 -34.22 -8.88 4.66
C LEU A 189 -32.96 -8.12 4.23
N PHE A 190 -32.20 -7.62 5.20
CA PHE A 190 -30.93 -6.98 4.93
C PHE A 190 -29.84 -7.46 5.89
N GLY A 191 -28.68 -7.80 5.37
CA GLY A 191 -27.51 -8.16 6.16
C GLY A 191 -26.23 -8.22 5.34
N PHE A 192 -25.09 -8.40 6.01
CA PHE A 192 -23.82 -8.62 5.32
C PHE A 192 -23.64 -10.12 5.05
N THR A 193 -23.06 -10.50 3.89
CA THR A 193 -23.04 -11.90 3.42
C THR A 193 -22.48 -12.85 4.46
N PHE A 194 -21.34 -12.50 5.08
CA PHE A 194 -20.73 -13.30 6.16
C PHE A 194 -21.64 -13.45 7.40
N MET A 195 -22.32 -12.36 7.80
CA MET A 195 -23.21 -12.37 8.97
C MET A 195 -24.42 -13.27 8.74
N ILE A 196 -25.00 -13.16 7.54
CA ILE A 196 -26.11 -14.01 7.11
C ILE A 196 -25.68 -15.47 7.12
N TRP A 197 -24.53 -15.80 6.54
CA TRP A 197 -24.07 -17.18 6.49
C TRP A 197 -23.80 -17.77 7.88
N GLN A 198 -23.02 -17.07 8.71
CA GLN A 198 -22.56 -17.62 9.99
C GLN A 198 -23.64 -17.64 11.07
N HIS A 199 -24.38 -16.54 11.21
CA HIS A 199 -25.24 -16.33 12.38
C HIS A 199 -26.73 -16.54 12.09
N PHE A 200 -27.12 -16.51 10.82
CA PHE A 200 -28.51 -16.72 10.40
C PHE A 200 -28.67 -18.10 9.76
N TYR A 201 -28.07 -18.33 8.59
CA TYR A 201 -28.21 -19.58 7.85
C TYR A 201 -27.80 -20.82 8.67
N LYS A 202 -26.57 -20.88 9.21
CA LYS A 202 -26.11 -22.04 9.99
C LYS A 202 -26.99 -22.31 11.21
N GLU A 203 -27.52 -21.26 11.82
CA GLU A 203 -28.42 -21.37 12.96
C GLU A 203 -29.81 -21.89 12.55
N LEU A 204 -30.34 -21.46 11.40
CA LEU A 204 -31.55 -22.03 10.82
C LEU A 204 -31.39 -23.52 10.52
N VAL A 205 -30.25 -23.95 9.99
CA VAL A 205 -29.94 -25.38 9.77
C VAL A 205 -29.89 -26.15 11.09
N ARG A 206 -29.30 -25.57 12.16
CA ARG A 206 -29.30 -26.19 13.49
C ARG A 206 -30.73 -26.34 14.02
N LEU A 207 -31.54 -25.29 13.95
CA LEU A 207 -32.92 -25.26 14.43
C LEU A 207 -33.83 -26.22 13.64
N GLN A 208 -33.60 -26.37 12.34
CA GLN A 208 -34.34 -27.32 11.50
C GLN A 208 -34.16 -28.77 12.00
N LYS A 209 -32.97 -29.13 12.49
CA LYS A 209 -32.73 -30.45 13.13
C LYS A 209 -33.49 -30.63 14.44
N GLU A 210 -33.88 -29.54 15.09
CA GLU A 210 -34.69 -29.50 16.32
C GLU A 210 -36.20 -29.36 16.03
N GLY A 211 -36.60 -29.41 14.75
CA GLY A 211 -38.00 -29.28 14.32
C GLY A 211 -38.52 -27.84 14.27
N ILE A 212 -37.64 -26.84 14.46
CA ILE A 212 -37.99 -25.42 14.36
C ILE A 212 -37.65 -24.93 12.95
N THR A 213 -38.67 -24.50 12.21
CA THR A 213 -38.53 -24.00 10.84
C THR A 213 -39.17 -22.63 10.69
N PHE A 214 -38.71 -21.87 9.70
CA PHE A 214 -39.22 -20.55 9.37
C PHE A 214 -39.50 -20.48 7.87
N ASP A 215 -40.69 -19.99 7.52
CA ASP A 215 -41.06 -19.72 6.13
C ASP A 215 -40.77 -18.26 5.78
N LEU A 216 -39.79 -18.06 4.92
CA LEU A 216 -39.35 -16.78 4.38
C LEU A 216 -39.50 -16.76 2.85
N ALA A 217 -40.40 -17.56 2.28
CA ALA A 217 -40.61 -17.63 0.82
C ALA A 217 -41.08 -16.30 0.19
N GLN A 218 -41.69 -15.41 0.97
CA GLN A 218 -42.04 -14.04 0.56
C GLN A 218 -40.92 -13.01 0.84
N GLY A 219 -39.75 -13.49 1.25
CA GLY A 219 -38.59 -12.70 1.58
C GLY A 219 -37.83 -12.24 0.34
N ILE A 220 -37.39 -10.98 0.35
CA ILE A 220 -36.37 -10.45 -0.55
C ILE A 220 -35.15 -10.18 0.30
N LEU A 221 -34.06 -10.89 0.05
CA LEU A 221 -32.80 -10.68 0.74
C LEU A 221 -31.91 -9.75 -0.10
N VAL A 222 -31.61 -8.58 0.44
CA VAL A 222 -30.54 -7.73 -0.08
C VAL A 222 -29.33 -7.87 0.84
N HIS A 223 -28.18 -8.22 0.27
CA HIS A 223 -26.95 -8.38 1.05
C HIS A 223 -25.76 -7.72 0.35
N GLY A 224 -24.69 -7.47 1.09
CA GLY A 224 -23.47 -6.90 0.53
C GLY A 224 -22.24 -7.17 1.40
N GLY A 225 -21.08 -7.30 0.77
CA GLY A 225 -19.78 -7.45 1.44
C GLY A 225 -19.56 -8.76 2.23
N GLY A 226 -18.30 -9.05 2.60
CA GLY A 226 -17.96 -10.21 3.43
C GLY A 226 -17.69 -11.53 2.70
N TRP A 227 -17.69 -11.53 1.36
CA TRP A 227 -17.37 -12.72 0.54
C TRP A 227 -15.98 -13.31 0.79
N LYS A 228 -14.98 -12.48 1.11
CA LYS A 228 -13.58 -12.93 1.32
C LYS A 228 -13.43 -13.99 2.42
N LYS A 229 -14.23 -13.92 3.48
CA LYS A 229 -14.17 -14.90 4.58
C LYS A 229 -14.95 -16.18 4.27
N LEU A 230 -15.88 -16.13 3.31
CA LEU A 230 -16.55 -17.32 2.80
C LEU A 230 -15.69 -18.09 1.80
N GLN A 231 -14.69 -17.45 1.19
CA GLN A 231 -13.71 -18.15 0.35
C GLN A 231 -12.95 -19.25 1.12
N SER A 232 -12.64 -19.06 2.41
CA SER A 232 -12.04 -20.12 3.23
C SER A 232 -12.99 -21.28 3.53
N GLU A 233 -14.30 -21.07 3.40
CA GLU A 233 -15.33 -22.11 3.49
C GLU A 233 -15.80 -22.60 2.12
N ALA A 234 -15.17 -22.14 1.03
CA ALA A 234 -15.48 -22.47 -0.37
C ALA A 234 -16.92 -22.20 -0.81
N VAL A 235 -17.65 -21.29 -0.12
CA VAL A 235 -19.05 -20.99 -0.43
C VAL A 235 -19.14 -20.09 -1.66
N SER A 236 -19.78 -20.58 -2.71
CA SER A 236 -20.06 -19.81 -3.92
C SER A 236 -21.37 -19.01 -3.80
N PRO A 237 -21.59 -17.97 -4.64
CA PRO A 237 -22.88 -17.27 -4.69
C PRO A 237 -24.08 -18.19 -4.94
N GLU A 238 -23.90 -19.19 -5.80
CA GLU A 238 -24.92 -20.20 -6.11
C GLU A 238 -25.22 -21.08 -4.90
N GLU A 239 -24.19 -21.55 -4.19
CA GLU A 239 -24.37 -22.31 -2.95
C GLU A 239 -25.06 -21.47 -1.87
N PHE A 240 -24.70 -20.19 -1.74
CA PHE A 240 -25.32 -19.27 -0.79
C PHE A 240 -26.83 -19.14 -1.04
N HIS A 241 -27.24 -18.95 -2.30
CA HIS A 241 -28.64 -18.85 -2.70
C HIS A 241 -29.39 -20.15 -2.44
N GLU A 242 -28.93 -21.28 -3.00
CA GLU A 242 -29.61 -22.58 -2.88
C GLU A 242 -29.75 -23.02 -1.42
N SER A 243 -28.74 -22.73 -0.59
CA SER A 243 -28.76 -23.02 0.85
C SER A 243 -29.87 -22.25 1.59
N LEU A 244 -30.02 -20.94 1.32
CA LEU A 244 -31.08 -20.13 1.92
C LEU A 244 -32.47 -20.57 1.44
N LYS A 245 -32.60 -20.86 0.15
CA LYS A 245 -33.83 -21.38 -0.45
C LYS A 245 -34.24 -22.70 0.19
N SER A 246 -33.29 -23.61 0.38
CA SER A 246 -33.54 -24.93 0.99
C SER A 246 -33.97 -24.83 2.46
N VAL A 247 -33.31 -24.00 3.26
CA VAL A 247 -33.56 -23.97 4.72
C VAL A 247 -34.78 -23.14 5.11
N CYS A 248 -35.10 -22.08 4.37
CA CYS A 248 -36.14 -21.12 4.74
C CYS A 248 -36.96 -20.55 3.58
N GLY A 249 -36.76 -21.03 2.35
CA GLY A 249 -37.58 -20.66 1.19
C GLY A 249 -37.22 -19.34 0.50
N ILE A 250 -36.22 -18.58 0.97
CA ILE A 250 -35.80 -17.33 0.32
C ILE A 250 -35.23 -17.65 -1.06
N ASP A 251 -35.92 -17.20 -2.11
CA ASP A 251 -35.47 -17.37 -3.50
C ASP A 251 -35.07 -16.04 -4.16
N ASN A 252 -35.52 -14.91 -3.61
CA ASN A 252 -35.19 -13.61 -4.14
C ASN A 252 -33.99 -13.02 -3.37
N VAL A 253 -32.79 -13.27 -3.89
CA VAL A 253 -31.51 -12.87 -3.28
C VAL A 253 -30.77 -11.93 -4.22
N HIS A 254 -30.43 -10.75 -3.72
CA HIS A 254 -29.70 -9.72 -4.47
C HIS A 254 -28.47 -9.27 -3.68
N ASP A 255 -27.27 -9.48 -4.24
CA ASP A 255 -26.07 -8.80 -3.77
C ASP A 255 -26.10 -7.32 -4.21
N TYR A 256 -25.32 -6.47 -3.55
CA TYR A 256 -25.02 -5.12 -4.04
C TYR A 256 -23.56 -4.75 -3.83
N TYR A 257 -23.03 -4.01 -4.80
CA TYR A 257 -21.75 -3.34 -4.70
C TYR A 257 -21.95 -1.83 -4.48
N GLY A 258 -21.21 -1.25 -3.55
CA GLY A 258 -21.30 0.16 -3.22
C GLY A 258 -20.22 0.59 -2.22
N MET A 259 -20.04 1.90 -2.09
CA MET A 259 -19.03 2.52 -1.22
C MET A 259 -19.52 3.85 -0.66
N VAL A 260 -18.94 4.28 0.46
CA VAL A 260 -19.37 5.51 1.14
C VAL A 260 -19.12 6.75 0.27
N GLU A 261 -18.06 6.70 -0.54
CA GLU A 261 -17.62 7.75 -1.47
C GLU A 261 -18.55 7.91 -2.69
N GLN A 262 -19.46 6.95 -2.95
CA GLN A 262 -20.50 7.04 -3.97
C GLN A 262 -21.88 6.66 -3.43
N THR A 263 -22.16 7.02 -2.17
CA THR A 263 -23.45 6.76 -1.54
C THR A 263 -24.59 7.24 -2.45
N GLY A 264 -25.64 6.43 -2.60
CA GLY A 264 -26.77 6.68 -3.49
C GLY A 264 -26.74 5.89 -4.79
N CYS A 265 -25.57 5.78 -5.42
CA CYS A 265 -25.36 5.04 -6.68
C CYS A 265 -24.81 3.63 -6.42
N ILE A 266 -25.65 2.74 -5.88
CA ILE A 266 -25.28 1.34 -5.69
C ILE A 266 -25.52 0.52 -6.96
N TYR A 267 -24.80 -0.58 -7.09
CA TYR A 267 -24.93 -1.54 -8.19
C TYR A 267 -25.57 -2.80 -7.66
N MET A 268 -26.82 -3.05 -8.05
CA MET A 268 -27.59 -4.22 -7.59
C MET A 268 -27.35 -5.41 -8.51
N GLN A 269 -27.31 -6.61 -7.92
CA GLN A 269 -27.20 -7.86 -8.66
C GLN A 269 -28.57 -8.29 -9.18
N CYS A 270 -28.67 -8.57 -10.48
CA CYS A 270 -29.88 -9.12 -11.09
C CYS A 270 -29.99 -10.63 -10.88
N GLU A 271 -31.10 -11.19 -11.37
CA GLU A 271 -31.47 -12.60 -11.30
C GLU A 271 -30.48 -13.51 -12.05
N CYS A 272 -29.66 -12.95 -12.95
CA CYS A 272 -28.58 -13.67 -13.64
C CYS A 272 -27.24 -13.64 -12.88
N GLY A 273 -27.19 -13.05 -11.69
CA GLY A 273 -25.96 -12.92 -10.90
C GLY A 273 -25.02 -11.79 -11.35
N HIS A 274 -25.47 -10.88 -12.22
CA HIS A 274 -24.68 -9.75 -12.71
C HIS A 274 -24.98 -8.45 -11.95
N LEU A 275 -23.95 -7.66 -11.62
CA LEU A 275 -24.13 -6.32 -11.07
C LEU A 275 -24.47 -5.34 -12.21
N HIS A 276 -25.49 -4.52 -12.04
CA HIS A 276 -25.95 -3.60 -13.08
C HIS A 276 -25.68 -2.13 -12.77
N THR A 277 -25.32 -1.39 -13.82
CA THR A 277 -25.12 0.06 -13.79
C THR A 277 -26.40 0.80 -14.20
N SER A 278 -26.87 1.72 -13.36
CA SER A 278 -28.09 2.50 -13.65
C SER A 278 -27.79 3.72 -14.54
N ILE A 279 -28.78 4.53 -14.90
CA ILE A 279 -28.55 5.82 -15.58
C ILE A 279 -27.80 6.84 -14.71
N PHE A 280 -27.76 6.62 -13.39
CA PHE A 280 -27.15 7.55 -12.43
C PHE A 280 -25.65 7.32 -12.25
N SER A 281 -25.14 6.16 -12.70
CA SER A 281 -23.77 5.72 -12.49
C SER A 281 -23.29 4.76 -13.56
N ASP A 282 -21.97 4.59 -13.66
CA ASP A 282 -21.39 3.60 -14.55
C ASP A 282 -20.06 3.06 -14.02
N VAL A 283 -19.63 1.94 -14.57
CA VAL A 283 -18.36 1.30 -14.24
C VAL A 283 -17.48 1.19 -15.49
N ILE A 284 -16.19 1.40 -15.30
CA ILE A 284 -15.17 1.30 -16.34
C ILE A 284 -14.06 0.42 -15.78
N ALA A 285 -13.72 -0.68 -16.46
CA ALA A 285 -12.53 -1.45 -16.13
C ALA A 285 -11.31 -0.80 -16.79
N ARG A 286 -10.26 -0.54 -16.00
CA ARG A 286 -9.06 0.19 -16.43
C ARG A 286 -7.84 -0.72 -16.42
N ARG A 287 -7.09 -0.75 -17.52
CA ARG A 287 -5.82 -1.49 -17.59
C ARG A 287 -4.84 -0.86 -16.61
N PRO A 288 -4.24 -1.63 -15.69
CA PRO A 288 -3.32 -1.05 -14.71
C PRO A 288 -2.08 -0.42 -15.33
N LYS A 289 -1.70 -0.89 -16.52
CA LYS A 289 -0.52 -0.43 -17.26
C LYS A 289 -0.60 1.06 -17.60
N ASP A 290 -1.75 1.60 -17.98
CA ASP A 290 -1.87 2.97 -18.51
C ASP A 290 -3.22 3.64 -18.22
N PHE A 291 -4.11 2.97 -17.51
CA PHE A 291 -5.50 3.35 -17.30
C PHE A 291 -6.33 3.52 -18.58
N SER A 292 -5.94 2.88 -19.68
CA SER A 292 -6.83 2.71 -20.83
C SER A 292 -8.05 1.85 -20.45
N VAL A 293 -9.15 2.00 -21.18
CA VAL A 293 -10.37 1.20 -20.98
C VAL A 293 -10.10 -0.24 -21.43
N CYS A 294 -10.47 -1.20 -20.58
CA CYS A 294 -10.43 -2.63 -20.88
C CYS A 294 -11.56 -3.01 -21.86
N ASP A 295 -11.32 -4.05 -22.66
CA ASP A 295 -12.38 -4.65 -23.48
C ASP A 295 -13.39 -5.41 -22.62
N PHE A 296 -14.57 -5.74 -23.16
CA PHE A 296 -15.50 -6.62 -22.45
C PHE A 296 -14.88 -8.00 -22.23
N GLY A 297 -15.01 -8.51 -21.00
CA GLY A 297 -14.37 -9.76 -20.56
C GLY A 297 -12.93 -9.61 -20.07
N GLU A 298 -12.30 -8.44 -20.23
CA GLU A 298 -10.95 -8.17 -19.73
C GLU A 298 -10.99 -7.63 -18.28
N PRO A 299 -10.27 -8.27 -17.33
CA PRO A 299 -10.15 -7.76 -15.96
C PRO A 299 -9.38 -6.44 -15.91
N GLY A 300 -9.80 -5.54 -15.02
CA GLY A 300 -9.11 -4.28 -14.78
C GLY A 300 -9.45 -3.68 -13.42
N ILE A 301 -8.77 -2.58 -13.10
CA ILE A 301 -9.08 -1.76 -11.93
C ILE A 301 -10.41 -1.06 -12.20
N LEU A 302 -11.38 -1.18 -11.30
CA LEU A 302 -12.67 -0.54 -11.52
C LEU A 302 -12.57 0.96 -11.23
N GLN A 303 -12.94 1.77 -12.21
CA GLN A 303 -13.37 3.15 -12.02
C GLN A 303 -14.90 3.16 -11.96
N VAL A 304 -15.44 3.94 -11.03
CA VAL A 304 -16.87 4.15 -10.89
C VAL A 304 -17.20 5.63 -11.08
N VAL A 305 -18.28 5.93 -11.78
CA VAL A 305 -18.74 7.31 -11.99
C VAL A 305 -20.15 7.51 -11.46
N SER A 306 -20.47 8.72 -11.00
CA SER A 306 -21.76 9.05 -10.39
C SER A 306 -22.20 10.46 -10.73
N THR A 307 -23.49 10.61 -11.04
CA THR A 307 -24.14 11.89 -11.40
C THR A 307 -24.51 12.75 -10.19
N ILE A 308 -24.33 12.24 -8.97
CA ILE A 308 -24.81 12.83 -7.71
C ILE A 308 -23.86 13.84 -7.04
N PRO A 309 -22.53 13.57 -6.93
CA PRO A 309 -21.67 14.34 -6.03
C PRO A 309 -21.53 15.80 -6.48
N GLU A 310 -22.23 16.73 -5.83
CA GLU A 310 -22.10 18.18 -6.09
C GLU A 310 -21.28 18.86 -4.99
N SER A 311 -21.36 18.35 -3.76
CA SER A 311 -20.66 18.92 -2.59
C SER A 311 -19.19 18.51 -2.43
N TYR A 312 -18.72 17.52 -3.19
CA TYR A 312 -17.33 17.03 -3.16
C TYR A 312 -16.99 16.36 -4.50
N PRO A 313 -15.72 16.32 -4.92
CA PRO A 313 -15.28 15.76 -6.21
C PRO A 313 -15.31 14.22 -6.23
N GLY A 314 -16.48 13.62 -6.00
CA GLY A 314 -16.70 12.17 -5.94
C GLY A 314 -17.26 11.55 -7.22
N HIS A 315 -17.45 12.33 -8.27
CA HIS A 315 -18.18 11.95 -9.48
C HIS A 315 -17.43 10.95 -10.37
N SER A 316 -16.11 10.82 -10.21
CA SER A 316 -15.26 9.89 -10.98
C SER A 316 -14.13 9.36 -10.10
N LEU A 317 -14.23 8.10 -9.68
CA LEU A 317 -13.32 7.50 -8.69
C LEU A 317 -12.67 6.23 -9.22
N LEU A 318 -11.36 6.14 -9.11
CA LEU A 318 -10.61 4.90 -9.29
C LEU A 318 -10.61 4.13 -7.97
N THR A 319 -11.21 2.96 -7.98
CA THR A 319 -11.29 2.09 -6.81
C THR A 319 -9.99 1.33 -6.59
N GLU A 320 -9.97 0.48 -5.57
CA GLU A 320 -8.91 -0.51 -5.34
C GLU A 320 -9.44 -1.94 -5.54
N ASP A 321 -10.57 -2.06 -6.24
CA ASP A 321 -11.23 -3.31 -6.57
C ASP A 321 -10.94 -3.67 -8.03
N GLU A 322 -10.74 -4.96 -8.27
CA GLU A 322 -10.59 -5.54 -9.61
C GLU A 322 -11.92 -6.16 -10.03
N GLY A 323 -12.29 -5.96 -11.28
CA GLY A 323 -13.47 -6.58 -11.86
C GLY A 323 -13.44 -6.59 -13.37
N VAL A 324 -14.53 -7.08 -13.95
CA VAL A 324 -14.70 -7.27 -15.39
C VAL A 324 -16.06 -6.79 -15.83
N VAL A 325 -16.09 -5.95 -16.86
CA VAL A 325 -17.34 -5.60 -17.56
C VAL A 325 -17.66 -6.71 -18.53
N LEU A 326 -18.86 -7.29 -18.42
CA LEU A 326 -19.24 -8.50 -19.14
C LEU A 326 -19.97 -8.21 -20.45
N GLY A 327 -20.72 -7.11 -20.49
CA GLY A 327 -21.51 -6.69 -21.66
C GLY A 327 -22.30 -5.42 -21.37
N GLU A 328 -23.15 -5.03 -22.32
CA GLU A 328 -23.91 -3.78 -22.29
C GLU A 328 -25.20 -3.92 -23.11
N ASP A 329 -26.35 -3.58 -22.51
CA ASP A 329 -27.71 -3.67 -23.10
C ASP A 329 -28.24 -5.07 -23.45
N ASP A 330 -27.42 -6.10 -23.34
CA ASP A 330 -27.67 -7.49 -23.77
C ASP A 330 -27.76 -8.51 -22.62
N CYS A 331 -27.83 -8.04 -21.37
CA CYS A 331 -28.07 -8.94 -20.24
C CYS A 331 -29.43 -9.66 -20.37
N PRO A 332 -29.51 -10.98 -20.13
CA PRO A 332 -30.77 -11.73 -20.22
C PRO A 332 -31.89 -11.22 -19.30
N CYS A 333 -31.57 -10.50 -18.23
CA CYS A 333 -32.56 -9.88 -17.34
C CYS A 333 -33.30 -8.69 -17.97
N GLY A 334 -32.86 -8.20 -19.14
CA GLY A 334 -33.49 -7.12 -19.91
C GLY A 334 -33.10 -5.69 -19.51
N ARG A 335 -32.46 -5.51 -18.34
CA ARG A 335 -31.97 -4.19 -17.86
C ARG A 335 -30.89 -3.63 -18.79
N LYS A 336 -31.00 -2.34 -19.12
CA LYS A 336 -30.07 -1.62 -20.00
C LYS A 336 -28.87 -1.07 -19.25
N GLY A 337 -27.83 -0.70 -20.00
CA GLY A 337 -26.52 -0.30 -19.51
C GLY A 337 -25.55 -1.47 -19.34
N LYS A 338 -24.33 -1.15 -18.87
CA LYS A 338 -23.28 -2.12 -18.59
C LYS A 338 -23.64 -3.02 -17.41
N TYR A 339 -23.18 -4.26 -17.46
CA TYR A 339 -23.20 -5.18 -16.33
C TYR A 339 -21.83 -5.84 -16.14
N PHE A 340 -21.51 -6.17 -14.89
CA PHE A 340 -20.14 -6.50 -14.49
C PHE A 340 -20.09 -7.47 -13.31
N LYS A 341 -18.87 -7.95 -13.01
CA LYS A 341 -18.55 -8.75 -11.82
C LYS A 341 -17.35 -8.16 -11.09
N ILE A 342 -17.30 -8.36 -9.78
CA ILE A 342 -16.14 -8.07 -8.93
C ILE A 342 -15.31 -9.34 -8.78
N ASN A 343 -14.01 -9.27 -9.10
CA ASN A 343 -13.09 -10.38 -8.88
C ASN A 343 -12.52 -10.35 -7.46
N GLY A 344 -12.33 -9.14 -6.90
CA GLY A 344 -11.81 -8.96 -5.55
C GLY A 344 -11.15 -7.60 -5.37
N ARG A 345 -10.28 -7.50 -4.37
CA ARG A 345 -9.38 -6.34 -4.23
C ARG A 345 -8.09 -6.61 -4.98
N ILE A 346 -7.48 -5.55 -5.51
CA ILE A 346 -6.12 -5.63 -6.03
C ILE A 346 -5.19 -6.17 -4.94
N ALA A 347 -4.30 -7.09 -5.31
CA ALA A 347 -3.31 -7.65 -4.39
C ALA A 347 -2.48 -6.54 -3.73
N LYS A 348 -2.26 -6.65 -2.41
CA LYS A 348 -1.58 -5.65 -1.55
C LYS A 348 -2.30 -4.30 -1.36
N ALA A 349 -3.51 -4.10 -1.87
CA ALA A 349 -4.34 -2.98 -1.45
C ALA A 349 -4.75 -3.13 0.03
N GLU A 350 -5.01 -2.01 0.72
CA GLU A 350 -5.54 -2.05 2.08
C GLU A 350 -6.85 -2.85 2.14
N ILE A 351 -7.01 -3.63 3.21
CA ILE A 351 -8.27 -4.36 3.45
C ILE A 351 -9.35 -3.32 3.80
N ARG A 352 -10.40 -3.21 2.99
CA ARG A 352 -11.65 -2.50 3.33
C ARG A 352 -12.83 -3.46 3.29
N GLY A 353 -13.76 -3.30 4.24
CA GLY A 353 -14.94 -4.14 4.40
C GLY A 353 -15.25 -4.35 5.89
N CYS A 354 -16.43 -3.94 6.38
CA CYS A 354 -16.73 -3.98 7.82
C CYS A 354 -16.89 -5.39 8.40
N SER A 355 -17.38 -6.32 7.59
CA SER A 355 -17.46 -7.74 7.95
C SER A 355 -16.06 -8.32 8.13
N ASP A 356 -15.10 -7.87 7.31
CA ASP A 356 -13.71 -8.30 7.37
C ASP A 356 -13.01 -7.79 8.64
N THR A 357 -13.32 -6.56 9.08
CA THR A 357 -12.77 -5.97 10.33
C THR A 357 -13.34 -6.61 11.60
N TYR A 358 -14.66 -6.89 11.66
CA TYR A 358 -15.27 -7.56 12.81
C TYR A 358 -14.74 -8.99 12.99
N ALA A 359 -14.54 -9.72 11.88
CA ALA A 359 -13.96 -11.05 11.91
C ALA A 359 -12.49 -11.06 12.37
N ALA A 360 -11.70 -10.02 12.04
CA ALA A 360 -10.32 -9.88 12.52
C ALA A 360 -10.27 -9.70 14.05
N ASP A 361 -11.09 -8.80 14.60
CA ASP A 361 -11.19 -8.56 16.04
C ASP A 361 -11.70 -9.79 16.82
N HIS A 362 -12.65 -10.56 16.26
CA HIS A 362 -13.14 -11.79 16.87
C HIS A 362 -12.07 -12.90 16.90
N SER A 363 -11.24 -13.00 15.85
CA SER A 363 -10.12 -13.95 15.81
C SER A 363 -8.96 -13.58 16.75
N ASN A 364 -8.71 -12.29 16.95
CA ASN A 364 -7.67 -11.79 17.87
C ASN A 364 -8.08 -11.94 19.34
N ARG A 365 -9.36 -11.74 19.68
CA ARG A 365 -9.88 -11.92 21.04
C ARG A 365 -9.80 -13.37 21.55
N MET A 366 -9.66 -14.36 20.67
CA MET A 366 -9.41 -15.76 21.08
C MET A 366 -7.92 -16.09 21.33
N LYS A 367 -6.98 -15.19 20.99
CA LYS A 367 -5.53 -15.42 21.14
C LYS A 367 -4.88 -14.71 22.35
N GLU A 368 -5.53 -13.71 22.94
CA GLU A 368 -4.92 -12.85 23.99
C GLU A 368 -5.15 -13.33 25.44
N ALA A 369 -5.02 -14.64 25.69
CA ALA A 369 -5.02 -15.17 27.05
C ALA A 369 -3.85 -16.12 27.27
N ARG A 370 -2.67 -15.59 27.68
CA ARG A 370 -1.67 -16.25 28.57
C ARG A 370 -0.36 -15.45 28.76
N ASP A 371 -0.09 -15.19 30.05
CA ASP A 371 1.16 -15.23 30.84
C ASP A 371 2.38 -14.30 30.59
N THR A 372 2.78 -13.64 31.69
CA THR A 372 4.00 -12.83 31.91
C THR A 372 4.95 -13.51 32.90
N ASN A 373 6.25 -13.64 32.56
CA ASN A 373 7.38 -13.68 33.52
C ASN A 373 8.76 -13.55 32.81
N GLU A 374 9.76 -12.95 33.45
CA GLU A 374 11.03 -12.39 32.87
C GLU A 374 12.09 -13.39 32.32
N SER A 375 11.75 -14.66 32.05
CA SER A 375 12.55 -15.61 31.23
C SER A 375 11.86 -15.97 29.90
N ASN A 376 10.65 -15.43 29.71
CA ASN A 376 9.68 -15.81 28.69
C ASN A 376 9.72 -14.89 27.46
N CYS A 377 10.35 -13.70 27.53
CA CYS A 377 10.33 -12.73 26.43
C CYS A 377 10.95 -13.25 25.13
N LEU A 378 12.02 -14.06 25.24
CA LEU A 378 12.69 -14.69 24.09
C LEU A 378 11.90 -15.85 23.48
N ASN A 379 10.82 -16.33 24.10
CA ASN A 379 10.00 -17.40 23.52
C ASN A 379 9.23 -16.92 22.29
N ASN A 380 9.07 -15.61 22.14
CA ASN A 380 8.50 -14.96 20.96
C ASN A 380 9.56 -14.57 19.92
N VAL A 381 10.81 -15.06 20.06
CA VAL A 381 11.91 -14.80 19.12
C VAL A 381 12.22 -16.07 18.33
N SER A 382 12.13 -15.97 17.01
CA SER A 382 12.53 -17.04 16.08
C SER A 382 13.98 -16.87 15.65
N PHE A 383 14.76 -17.95 15.70
CA PHE A 383 16.18 -17.96 15.30
C PHE A 383 16.33 -18.59 13.91
N PHE A 384 17.08 -17.90 13.05
CA PHE A 384 17.43 -18.36 11.71
C PHE A 384 18.90 -18.77 11.63
N VAL A 385 19.74 -18.17 12.47
CA VAL A 385 21.13 -18.57 12.74
C VAL A 385 21.38 -18.31 14.22
N GLY A 386 22.10 -19.21 14.88
CA GLY A 386 22.30 -19.17 16.33
C GLY A 386 21.11 -19.76 17.11
N ASN A 387 21.12 -19.60 18.42
CA ASN A 387 20.09 -20.14 19.32
C ASN A 387 20.07 -19.36 20.66
N LYS A 388 19.14 -19.71 21.55
CA LYS A 388 18.98 -19.06 22.87
C LYS A 388 20.23 -19.23 23.75
N ASP A 389 20.92 -20.36 23.66
CA ASP A 389 22.14 -20.63 24.44
C ASP A 389 23.32 -19.75 23.97
N ASN A 390 23.44 -19.50 22.67
CA ASN A 390 24.45 -18.57 22.15
C ASN A 390 24.23 -17.16 22.70
N LEU A 391 22.97 -16.72 22.82
CA LEU A 391 22.64 -15.39 23.36
C LEU A 391 22.91 -15.27 24.86
N SER A 392 22.61 -16.30 25.66
CA SER A 392 22.84 -16.24 27.12
C SER A 392 24.32 -16.08 27.47
N HIS A 393 25.21 -16.54 26.59
CA HIS A 393 26.66 -16.44 26.75
C HIS A 393 27.31 -15.32 25.90
N ILE A 394 26.55 -14.51 25.17
CA ILE A 394 27.13 -13.56 24.21
C ILE A 394 28.02 -12.49 24.88
N ARG A 395 27.70 -12.06 26.11
CA ARG A 395 28.50 -11.10 26.89
C ARG A 395 29.84 -11.65 27.38
N SER A 396 30.01 -12.97 27.45
CA SER A 396 31.28 -13.59 27.87
C SER A 396 32.22 -13.85 26.69
N LEU A 397 31.79 -13.59 25.45
CA LEU A 397 32.63 -13.74 24.27
C LEU A 397 33.73 -12.66 24.25
N GLY A 398 34.96 -13.08 23.96
CA GLY A 398 36.05 -12.16 23.70
C GLY A 398 35.83 -11.39 22.39
N VAL A 399 36.18 -10.11 22.37
CA VAL A 399 36.22 -9.33 21.11
C VAL A 399 37.33 -9.85 20.21
N LYS A 400 37.11 -9.84 18.89
CA LYS A 400 38.14 -10.19 17.92
C LYS A 400 38.90 -8.94 17.46
N LYS A 401 40.07 -9.14 16.85
CA LYS A 401 40.74 -8.08 16.09
C LYS A 401 39.93 -7.80 14.82
N PRO A 402 39.81 -6.53 14.38
CA PRO A 402 39.21 -6.23 13.09
C PRO A 402 39.92 -7.00 11.97
N PHE A 403 39.14 -7.53 11.03
CA PHE A 403 39.61 -8.36 9.94
C PHE A 403 40.40 -9.59 10.41
N ASP A 404 39.90 -10.25 11.46
CA ASP A 404 40.41 -11.53 11.96
C ASP A 404 40.49 -12.58 10.84
N VAL A 405 41.57 -13.35 10.81
CA VAL A 405 41.85 -14.31 9.74
C VAL A 405 40.73 -15.34 9.60
N ILE A 406 40.19 -15.88 10.71
CA ILE A 406 39.14 -16.90 10.61
C ILE A 406 37.83 -16.30 10.10
N VAL A 407 37.57 -15.02 10.39
CA VAL A 407 36.40 -14.29 9.87
C VAL A 407 36.56 -14.05 8.37
N ILE A 408 37.72 -13.60 7.88
CA ILE A 408 37.99 -13.43 6.44
C ILE A 408 37.80 -14.76 5.70
N GLU A 409 38.31 -15.85 6.25
CA GLU A 409 38.17 -17.18 5.65
C GLU A 409 36.72 -17.65 5.60
N PHE A 410 35.96 -17.44 6.67
CA PHE A 410 34.53 -17.71 6.73
C PHE A 410 33.76 -16.92 5.65
N LEU A 411 33.97 -15.60 5.57
CA LEU A 411 33.28 -14.76 4.57
C LEU A 411 33.66 -15.15 3.13
N ASN A 412 34.90 -15.55 2.90
CA ASN A 412 35.32 -16.04 1.59
C ASN A 412 34.68 -17.40 1.24
N ALA A 413 34.49 -18.29 2.21
CA ALA A 413 33.74 -19.53 2.00
C ALA A 413 32.26 -19.25 1.73
N LEU A 414 31.66 -18.32 2.47
CA LEU A 414 30.29 -17.86 2.25
C LEU A 414 30.11 -17.21 0.87
N SER A 415 31.05 -16.36 0.45
CA SER A 415 31.10 -15.79 -0.89
C SER A 415 31.06 -16.89 -1.96
N LYS A 416 31.90 -17.93 -1.85
CA LYS A 416 31.89 -19.06 -2.78
C LYS A 416 30.57 -19.82 -2.79
N GLU A 417 29.96 -20.06 -1.63
CA GLU A 417 28.66 -20.72 -1.52
C GLU A 417 27.56 -19.90 -2.21
N LEU A 418 27.48 -18.59 -1.92
CA LEU A 418 26.50 -17.70 -2.55
C LEU A 418 26.70 -17.64 -4.07
N MET A 419 27.94 -17.54 -4.55
CA MET A 419 28.26 -17.46 -5.99
C MET A 419 28.03 -18.78 -6.75
N ALA A 420 28.13 -19.92 -6.06
CA ALA A 420 27.86 -21.24 -6.64
C ALA A 420 26.36 -21.60 -6.67
N GLY A 421 25.56 -21.02 -5.78
CA GLY A 421 24.12 -21.27 -5.68
C GLY A 421 23.35 -20.89 -6.95
N LYS A 422 22.53 -21.82 -7.48
CA LYS A 422 21.66 -21.55 -8.63
C LYS A 422 20.61 -20.49 -8.30
N ASP A 423 20.01 -20.59 -7.11
CA ASP A 423 18.98 -19.66 -6.65
C ASP A 423 19.53 -18.25 -6.43
N SER A 424 20.78 -18.13 -5.95
CA SER A 424 21.45 -16.84 -5.77
C SER A 424 21.56 -16.04 -7.07
N ARG A 425 21.76 -16.71 -8.22
CA ARG A 425 21.92 -16.06 -9.53
C ARG A 425 20.62 -15.42 -10.03
N LEU A 426 19.48 -15.78 -9.46
CA LEU A 426 18.20 -15.13 -9.74
C LEU A 426 18.10 -13.74 -9.10
N TYR A 427 18.97 -13.44 -8.14
CA TYR A 427 18.91 -12.23 -7.31
C TYR A 427 20.23 -11.45 -7.38
N PRO A 428 20.32 -10.41 -8.23
CA PRO A 428 21.55 -9.64 -8.44
C PRO A 428 22.13 -9.00 -7.16
N ASP A 429 21.27 -8.63 -6.22
CA ASP A 429 21.63 -8.10 -4.89
C ASP A 429 22.35 -9.15 -4.02
N VAL A 430 21.94 -10.42 -4.07
CA VAL A 430 22.64 -11.55 -3.41
C VAL A 430 24.00 -11.81 -4.05
N VAL A 431 24.09 -11.75 -5.38
CA VAL A 431 25.36 -11.90 -6.11
C VAL A 431 26.33 -10.78 -5.74
N THR A 432 25.83 -9.54 -5.65
CA THR A 432 26.63 -8.37 -5.24
C THR A 432 27.18 -8.53 -3.83
N LEU A 433 26.36 -9.01 -2.89
CA LEU A 433 26.83 -9.38 -1.55
C LEU A 433 27.94 -10.46 -1.62
N GLY A 434 27.77 -11.48 -2.45
CA GLY A 434 28.78 -12.51 -2.68
C GLY A 434 30.12 -11.93 -3.15
N PHE A 435 30.10 -10.98 -4.08
CA PHE A 435 31.31 -10.27 -4.54
C PHE A 435 31.93 -9.37 -3.46
N TRP A 436 31.11 -8.73 -2.62
CA TRP A 436 31.58 -7.90 -1.52
C TRP A 436 32.30 -8.73 -0.44
N LEU A 437 31.82 -9.94 -0.19
CA LEU A 437 32.38 -10.87 0.82
C LEU A 437 33.63 -11.64 0.38
N ARG A 438 34.00 -11.62 -0.91
CA ARG A 438 35.16 -12.38 -1.40
C ARG A 438 36.45 -11.85 -0.76
N LYS A 439 37.43 -12.75 -0.58
CA LYS A 439 38.70 -12.43 0.12
C LYS A 439 39.39 -11.18 -0.41
N SER A 440 39.47 -10.97 -1.73
CA SER A 440 40.12 -9.80 -2.30
C SER A 440 39.42 -8.48 -1.93
N SER A 441 38.08 -8.44 -1.98
CA SER A 441 37.29 -7.27 -1.58
C SER A 441 37.48 -6.95 -0.09
N VAL A 442 37.42 -7.98 0.77
CA VAL A 442 37.61 -7.83 2.22
C VAL A 442 39.03 -7.38 2.57
N LEU A 443 40.05 -7.86 1.85
CA LEU A 443 41.43 -7.40 2.06
C LEU A 443 41.64 -5.96 1.60
N ALA A 444 40.98 -5.51 0.53
CA ALA A 444 41.01 -4.11 0.12
C ALA A 444 40.33 -3.20 1.17
N LEU A 445 39.23 -3.65 1.80
CA LEU A 445 38.64 -2.94 2.95
C LEU A 445 39.60 -2.91 4.14
N LYS A 446 40.29 -4.02 4.43
CA LYS A 446 41.29 -4.08 5.50
C LYS A 446 42.38 -3.03 5.30
N GLU A 447 42.93 -2.93 4.09
CA GLU A 447 43.99 -1.96 3.76
C GLU A 447 43.52 -0.51 3.94
N ARG A 448 42.26 -0.21 3.59
CA ARG A 448 41.67 1.13 3.73
C ARG A 448 41.35 1.54 5.17
N PHE A 449 40.86 0.61 5.99
CA PHE A 449 40.24 0.94 7.28
C PHE A 449 41.01 0.45 8.51
N VAL A 450 42.00 -0.44 8.35
CA VAL A 450 42.86 -0.86 9.45
C VAL A 450 44.09 0.05 9.49
N SER A 451 44.14 0.92 10.49
CA SER A 451 45.32 1.74 10.78
C SER A 451 46.41 0.95 11.51
N SER A 452 47.60 1.55 11.69
CA SER A 452 48.68 1.00 12.52
C SER A 452 48.36 0.93 14.02
N ARG A 453 47.18 1.41 14.45
CA ARG A 453 46.75 1.40 15.85
C ARG A 453 46.23 0.01 16.25
N ASN A 454 46.40 -0.33 17.53
CA ASN A 454 45.87 -1.58 18.09
C ASN A 454 44.35 -1.48 18.29
N MET A 455 43.58 -1.82 17.25
CA MET A 455 42.11 -1.81 17.25
C MET A 455 41.53 -3.16 17.66
N VAL A 456 40.43 -3.14 18.42
CA VAL A 456 39.62 -4.33 18.77
C VAL A 456 38.14 -4.01 18.64
N GLY A 457 37.29 -5.02 18.46
CA GLY A 457 35.84 -4.85 18.53
C GLY A 457 35.39 -4.21 19.85
N ARG A 458 34.22 -3.57 19.84
CA ARG A 458 33.63 -2.99 21.07
C ARG A 458 33.00 -4.07 21.94
N GLY A 459 32.36 -5.07 21.35
CA GLY A 459 31.65 -6.11 22.08
C GLY A 459 30.47 -6.68 21.30
N VAL A 460 29.26 -6.53 21.83
CA VAL A 460 28.01 -7.02 21.23
C VAL A 460 27.34 -5.90 20.41
N ALA A 461 27.08 -6.16 19.14
CA ALA A 461 26.34 -5.29 18.25
C ALA A 461 24.90 -5.79 18.05
N PHE A 462 23.92 -4.98 18.41
CA PHE A 462 22.50 -5.24 18.15
C PHE A 462 22.04 -4.40 16.96
N HIS A 463 21.56 -5.07 15.91
CA HIS A 463 21.19 -4.46 14.64
C HIS A 463 19.69 -4.62 14.39
N ILE A 464 19.04 -3.52 14.03
CA ILE A 464 17.67 -3.51 13.54
C ILE A 464 17.73 -3.14 12.07
N ALA A 465 17.57 -4.14 11.20
CA ALA A 465 17.68 -3.97 9.76
C ALA A 465 16.38 -3.41 9.16
N PRO A 466 16.44 -2.77 7.98
CA PRO A 466 15.27 -2.17 7.36
C PRO A 466 14.38 -3.28 6.76
N SER A 467 13.06 -3.10 6.80
CA SER A 467 12.11 -4.12 6.33
C SER A 467 11.87 -4.11 4.82
N ASN A 468 12.36 -3.07 4.11
CA ASN A 468 12.12 -2.81 2.70
C ASN A 468 13.29 -3.21 1.77
N VAL A 469 14.50 -3.42 2.30
CA VAL A 469 15.68 -3.82 1.51
C VAL A 469 16.19 -5.20 1.98
N PRO A 470 15.97 -6.29 1.21
CA PRO A 470 16.17 -7.66 1.68
C PRO A 470 17.58 -8.00 2.15
N VAL A 471 18.61 -7.47 1.47
CA VAL A 471 20.01 -7.85 1.69
C VAL A 471 20.72 -6.97 2.72
N ASN A 472 20.15 -5.83 3.11
CA ASN A 472 20.85 -4.83 3.95
C ASN A 472 21.25 -5.35 5.33
N TYR A 473 20.46 -6.25 5.93
CA TYR A 473 20.80 -6.86 7.22
C TYR A 473 22.13 -7.64 7.16
N ALA A 474 22.46 -8.22 6.00
CA ALA A 474 23.69 -8.97 5.79
C ALA A 474 24.91 -8.04 5.73
N TYR A 475 24.82 -6.89 5.04
CA TYR A 475 25.87 -5.88 5.08
C TYR A 475 26.14 -5.36 6.49
N SER A 476 25.07 -5.09 7.26
CA SER A 476 25.17 -4.68 8.67
C SER A 476 25.85 -5.76 9.54
N LEU A 477 25.43 -7.03 9.40
CA LEU A 477 26.02 -8.18 10.09
C LEU A 477 27.52 -8.28 9.81
N PHE A 478 27.89 -8.34 8.52
CA PHE A 478 29.26 -8.63 8.14
C PHE A 478 30.20 -7.46 8.41
N THR A 479 29.70 -6.22 8.39
CA THR A 479 30.46 -5.06 8.88
C THR A 479 30.77 -5.22 10.37
N GLY A 480 29.78 -5.59 11.20
CA GLY A 480 29.98 -5.87 12.61
C GLY A 480 30.99 -6.99 12.89
N MET A 481 30.92 -8.09 12.12
CA MET A 481 31.87 -9.20 12.19
C MET A 481 33.29 -8.79 11.77
N LEU A 482 33.43 -8.06 10.66
CA LEU A 482 34.72 -7.56 10.17
C LEU A 482 35.35 -6.56 11.16
N CYS A 483 34.54 -5.86 11.95
CA CYS A 483 35.01 -5.01 13.04
C CYS A 483 35.28 -5.78 14.35
N GLY A 484 35.06 -7.10 14.39
CA GLY A 484 35.41 -7.97 15.50
C GLY A 484 34.34 -8.09 16.60
N ASN A 485 33.10 -7.73 16.31
CA ASN A 485 31.97 -7.77 17.26
C ASN A 485 31.16 -9.07 17.13
N ALA A 486 30.52 -9.47 18.23
CA ALA A 486 29.43 -10.46 18.19
C ALA A 486 28.13 -9.76 17.79
N ASN A 487 27.26 -10.41 17.02
CA ASN A 487 26.12 -9.73 16.40
C ASN A 487 24.80 -10.41 16.74
N VAL A 488 23.81 -9.58 17.08
CA VAL A 488 22.38 -9.93 17.12
C VAL A 488 21.69 -9.07 16.08
N VAL A 489 21.11 -9.67 15.05
CA VAL A 489 20.49 -8.93 13.95
C VAL A 489 19.02 -9.32 13.84
N ARG A 490 18.14 -8.34 14.00
CA ARG A 490 16.73 -8.48 13.63
C ARG A 490 16.62 -8.40 12.10
N ILE A 491 16.38 -9.54 11.47
CA ILE A 491 16.23 -9.64 10.01
C ILE A 491 14.86 -9.06 9.57
N PRO A 492 14.67 -8.73 8.27
CA PRO A 492 13.40 -8.22 7.78
C PRO A 492 12.22 -9.11 8.17
N SER A 493 11.11 -8.49 8.59
CA SER A 493 9.88 -9.21 8.98
C SER A 493 9.14 -9.77 7.76
N LYS A 494 9.21 -9.07 6.62
CA LYS A 494 8.68 -9.55 5.35
C LYS A 494 9.48 -10.76 4.86
N ASP A 495 8.77 -11.70 4.26
CA ASP A 495 9.41 -12.88 3.70
C ASP A 495 10.00 -12.56 2.32
N PHE A 496 11.31 -12.70 2.21
CA PHE A 496 12.07 -12.45 1.00
C PHE A 496 12.91 -13.69 0.67
N PRO A 497 12.85 -14.21 -0.57
CA PRO A 497 13.71 -15.32 -0.99
C PRO A 497 15.19 -15.07 -0.71
N GLN A 498 15.68 -13.84 -0.90
CA GLN A 498 17.06 -13.45 -0.63
C GLN A 498 17.49 -13.72 0.82
N VAL A 499 16.61 -13.43 1.79
CA VAL A 499 16.89 -13.65 3.23
C VAL A 499 17.07 -15.14 3.50
N SER A 500 16.20 -15.98 2.95
CA SER A 500 16.28 -17.43 3.07
C SER A 500 17.55 -18.00 2.42
N ILE A 501 17.90 -17.54 1.20
CA ILE A 501 19.11 -17.94 0.48
C ILE A 501 20.36 -17.63 1.31
N ILE A 502 20.48 -16.39 1.81
CA ILE A 502 21.64 -15.93 2.58
C ILE A 502 21.75 -16.70 3.90
N ASN A 503 20.65 -16.85 4.64
CA ASN A 503 20.67 -17.54 5.94
C ASN A 503 20.99 -19.04 5.81
N ASN A 504 20.48 -19.70 4.75
CA ASN A 504 20.81 -21.08 4.45
C ASN A 504 22.30 -21.25 4.10
N ALA A 505 22.85 -20.34 3.29
CA ALA A 505 24.27 -20.34 2.96
C ALA A 505 25.14 -20.12 4.22
N ILE A 506 24.76 -19.20 5.11
CA ILE A 506 25.45 -18.99 6.40
C ILE A 506 25.47 -20.28 7.22
N ASN A 507 24.31 -20.92 7.43
CA ASN A 507 24.22 -22.15 8.22
C ASN A 507 25.04 -23.29 7.59
N LYS A 508 25.02 -23.42 6.26
CA LYS A 508 25.80 -24.44 5.54
C LYS A 508 27.30 -24.26 5.73
N VAL A 509 27.81 -23.03 5.59
CA VAL A 509 29.24 -22.77 5.82
C VAL A 509 29.59 -22.94 7.29
N LEU A 510 28.75 -22.47 8.21
CA LEU A 510 28.96 -22.65 9.65
C LEU A 510 28.98 -24.12 10.07
N ALA A 511 28.37 -25.05 9.32
CA ALA A 511 28.39 -26.48 9.63
C ALA A 511 29.80 -27.10 9.59
N ASP A 512 30.74 -26.51 8.84
CA ASP A 512 32.15 -26.90 8.83
C ASP A 512 32.79 -26.64 10.21
N SER A 513 33.45 -27.66 10.78
CA SER A 513 34.09 -27.58 12.09
C SER A 513 35.18 -26.52 12.17
N LYS A 514 35.76 -26.13 11.02
CA LYS A 514 36.71 -25.03 10.91
C LYS A 514 36.16 -23.70 11.43
N TYR A 515 34.86 -23.45 11.31
CA TYR A 515 34.23 -22.17 11.70
C TYR A 515 33.51 -22.23 13.04
N THR A 516 33.76 -23.25 13.86
CA THR A 516 33.15 -23.39 15.21
C THR A 516 33.35 -22.15 16.07
N SER A 517 34.52 -21.50 15.99
CA SER A 517 34.85 -20.27 16.73
C SER A 517 34.19 -18.99 16.20
N VAL A 518 33.52 -19.06 15.04
CA VAL A 518 32.77 -17.96 14.41
C VAL A 518 31.28 -18.05 14.75
N ARG A 519 30.73 -19.26 14.87
CA ARG A 519 29.31 -19.53 15.18
C ARG A 519 28.70 -18.63 16.27
N PRO A 520 29.32 -18.42 17.46
CA PRO A 520 28.69 -17.64 18.52
C PRO A 520 28.61 -16.13 18.23
N TYR A 521 29.30 -15.65 17.19
CA TYR A 521 29.31 -14.22 16.79
C TYR A 521 28.15 -13.85 15.84
N ILE A 522 27.28 -14.79 15.47
CA ILE A 522 26.17 -14.57 14.52
C ILE A 522 24.85 -15.07 15.14
N ASN A 523 23.94 -14.15 15.42
CA ASN A 523 22.58 -14.47 15.86
C ASN A 523 21.59 -13.70 14.97
N LEU A 524 20.84 -14.43 14.14
CA LEU A 524 19.84 -13.86 13.23
C LEU A 524 18.45 -14.19 13.75
N VAL A 525 17.68 -13.15 14.07
CA VAL A 525 16.40 -13.30 14.78
C VAL A 525 15.25 -12.58 14.08
N ARG A 526 14.03 -13.08 14.24
CA ARG A 526 12.79 -12.41 13.86
C ARG A 526 11.82 -12.43 15.03
N TYR A 527 11.18 -11.29 15.28
CA TYR A 527 10.15 -11.12 16.31
C TYR A 527 9.24 -9.94 15.94
N GLU A 528 8.00 -9.97 16.44
CA GLU A 528 7.03 -8.88 16.26
C GLU A 528 7.47 -7.59 16.95
N ARG A 529 6.78 -6.47 16.71
CA ARG A 529 7.09 -5.23 17.44
C ARG A 529 6.82 -5.42 18.95
N SER A 530 7.89 -5.64 19.72
CA SER A 530 7.84 -5.84 21.17
C SER A 530 8.87 -4.94 21.85
N ARG A 531 8.38 -4.08 22.76
CA ARG A 531 9.23 -3.22 23.58
C ARG A 531 10.11 -4.05 24.51
N GLU A 532 9.54 -5.08 25.14
CA GLU A 532 10.26 -5.97 26.06
C GLU A 532 11.47 -6.63 25.39
N ILE A 533 11.32 -7.15 24.16
CA ILE A 533 12.42 -7.77 23.41
C ILE A 533 13.45 -6.71 22.98
N ASN A 534 13.00 -5.52 22.57
CA ASN A 534 13.89 -4.42 22.22
C ASN A 534 14.69 -3.91 23.43
N ASP A 535 14.08 -3.82 24.60
CA ASP A 535 14.72 -3.44 25.86
C ASP A 535 15.81 -4.46 26.20
N TYR A 536 15.49 -5.75 26.15
CA TYR A 536 16.45 -6.84 26.38
C TYR A 536 17.68 -6.75 25.47
N PHE A 537 17.49 -6.65 24.15
CA PHE A 537 18.62 -6.59 23.22
C PHE A 537 19.38 -5.25 23.28
N SER A 538 18.70 -4.15 23.62
CA SER A 538 19.33 -2.83 23.77
C SER A 538 20.21 -2.78 25.02
N GLU A 539 19.76 -3.36 26.14
CA GLU A 539 20.57 -3.48 27.35
C GLU A 539 21.78 -4.40 27.12
N LEU A 540 21.61 -5.45 26.33
CA LEU A 540 22.65 -6.44 26.03
C LEU A 540 23.84 -5.86 25.24
N CYS A 541 23.61 -4.83 24.42
CA CYS A 541 24.56 -4.39 23.39
C CYS A 541 25.56 -3.31 23.85
N ASP A 542 26.73 -3.32 23.22
CA ASP A 542 27.75 -2.26 23.27
C ASP A 542 27.66 -1.33 22.04
N ILE A 543 27.02 -1.79 20.97
CA ILE A 543 26.70 -1.02 19.78
C ILE A 543 25.26 -1.32 19.40
N ARG A 544 24.44 -0.29 19.22
CA ARG A 544 23.10 -0.40 18.62
C ARG A 544 23.10 0.21 17.23
N VAL A 545 22.74 -0.57 16.22
CA VAL A 545 22.64 -0.12 14.83
C VAL A 545 21.18 -0.13 14.41
N ILE A 546 20.64 1.01 14.02
CA ILE A 546 19.23 1.15 13.65
C ILE A 546 19.13 1.63 12.21
N TRP A 547 18.58 0.77 11.35
CA TRP A 547 18.20 1.11 9.99
C TRP A 547 16.69 1.28 9.93
N GLY A 548 16.21 2.51 9.75
CA GLY A 548 14.78 2.76 9.62
C GLY A 548 14.44 4.24 9.66
N GLY A 549 13.24 4.56 9.19
CA GLY A 549 12.76 5.95 9.20
C GLY A 549 12.69 6.53 10.61
N ASP A 550 12.64 7.85 10.70
CA ASP A 550 12.79 8.64 11.93
C ASP A 550 11.88 8.17 13.08
N ASN A 551 10.63 7.81 12.77
CA ASN A 551 9.69 7.28 13.76
C ASN A 551 10.17 5.95 14.37
N THR A 552 10.77 5.06 13.56
CA THR A 552 11.31 3.78 14.05
C THR A 552 12.48 4.03 15.00
N ILE A 553 13.38 4.96 14.65
CA ILE A 553 14.50 5.36 15.51
C ILE A 553 13.99 5.97 16.81
N ALA A 554 13.03 6.91 16.74
CA ALA A 554 12.45 7.55 17.90
C ALA A 554 11.78 6.56 18.86
N GLU A 555 11.05 5.57 18.34
CA GLU A 555 10.46 4.49 19.14
C GLU A 555 11.52 3.61 19.81
N LEU A 556 12.58 3.23 19.09
CA LEU A 556 13.65 2.38 19.63
C LEU A 556 14.52 3.09 20.66
N ARG A 557 14.65 4.42 20.58
CA ARG A 557 15.34 5.22 21.60
C ARG A 557 14.65 5.19 22.95
N LYS A 558 13.38 4.75 23.03
CA LYS A 558 12.68 4.50 24.30
C LYS A 558 13.20 3.25 25.03
N SER A 559 13.96 2.39 24.34
CA SER A 559 14.68 1.26 24.92
C SER A 559 16.09 1.74 25.34
N PRO A 560 16.46 1.66 26.63
CA PRO A 560 17.75 2.16 27.09
C PRO A 560 18.92 1.27 26.62
N ILE A 561 20.08 1.88 26.45
CA ILE A 561 21.36 1.20 26.22
C ILE A 561 22.31 1.49 27.39
N SER A 562 23.34 0.66 27.57
CA SER A 562 24.37 0.89 28.59
C SER A 562 25.08 2.24 28.40
N PRO A 563 25.53 2.94 29.47
CA PRO A 563 26.20 4.24 29.36
C PRO A 563 27.46 4.27 28.49
N ARG A 564 28.11 3.10 28.31
CA ARG A 564 29.31 2.96 27.44
C ARG A 564 28.95 2.56 26.00
N ALA A 565 27.71 2.12 25.78
CA ALA A 565 27.27 1.69 24.47
C ALA A 565 27.15 2.89 23.51
N THR A 566 27.28 2.60 22.22
CA THR A 566 27.15 3.59 21.14
C THR A 566 25.96 3.27 20.27
N GLU A 567 25.36 4.29 19.66
CA GLU A 567 24.24 4.14 18.73
C GLU A 567 24.63 4.69 17.35
N ILE A 568 24.38 3.90 16.30
CA ILE A 568 24.56 4.28 14.90
C ILE A 568 23.18 4.24 14.25
N THR A 569 22.72 5.37 13.70
CA THR A 569 21.36 5.47 13.14
C THR A 569 21.40 5.86 11.68
N PHE A 570 20.71 5.08 10.85
CA PHE A 570 20.45 5.38 9.45
C PHE A 570 18.98 5.75 9.32
N ALA A 571 18.74 7.06 9.37
CA ALA A 571 17.42 7.69 9.40
C ALA A 571 16.74 7.71 8.02
N ASP A 572 15.57 8.32 7.94
CA ASP A 572 14.88 8.46 6.65
C ASP A 572 15.73 9.32 5.69
N ARG A 573 15.86 8.88 4.44
CA ARG A 573 16.74 9.48 3.44
C ARG A 573 16.12 9.44 2.05
N TYR A 574 16.55 10.37 1.21
CA TYR A 574 16.28 10.40 -0.22
C TYR A 574 17.54 10.76 -1.00
N SER A 575 17.52 10.46 -2.29
CA SER A 575 18.64 10.69 -3.20
C SER A 575 18.16 11.28 -4.52
N LEU A 576 19.08 11.87 -5.28
CA LEU A 576 18.81 12.46 -6.59
C LEU A 576 19.84 12.00 -7.62
N ALA A 577 19.46 12.04 -8.88
CA ALA A 577 20.34 11.90 -10.02
C ALA A 577 20.57 13.28 -10.65
N VAL A 578 21.81 13.61 -10.99
CA VAL A 578 22.17 14.81 -11.76
C VAL A 578 22.76 14.36 -13.09
N ILE A 579 22.09 14.70 -14.18
CA ILE A 579 22.46 14.29 -15.53
C ILE A 579 22.85 15.54 -16.33
N ASP A 580 24.12 15.61 -16.71
CA ASP A 580 24.59 16.55 -17.72
C ASP A 580 24.15 16.06 -19.10
N SER A 581 23.19 16.77 -19.70
CA SER A 581 22.58 16.40 -20.98
C SER A 581 23.57 16.46 -22.14
N ASP A 582 24.48 17.43 -22.15
CA ASP A 582 25.44 17.60 -23.22
C ASP A 582 26.44 16.43 -23.20
N VAL A 583 26.98 16.11 -22.02
CA VAL A 583 27.88 14.97 -21.85
C VAL A 583 27.17 13.65 -22.12
N TYR A 584 25.93 13.46 -21.64
CA TYR A 584 25.18 12.24 -21.88
C TYR A 584 25.02 11.94 -23.37
N LEU A 585 24.71 12.96 -24.19
CA LEU A 585 24.50 12.80 -25.62
C LEU A 585 25.78 12.43 -26.39
N GLU A 586 26.95 12.82 -25.88
CA GLU A 586 28.26 12.50 -26.47
C GLU A 586 28.80 11.12 -26.06
N ARG A 587 28.18 10.43 -25.09
CA ARG A 587 28.64 9.10 -24.67
C ARG A 587 28.41 8.07 -25.77
N GLU A 588 29.41 7.21 -26.00
CA GLU A 588 29.29 6.10 -26.94
C GLU A 588 28.29 5.02 -26.47
N ASN A 589 28.23 4.75 -25.17
CA ASN A 589 27.39 3.68 -24.60
C ASN A 589 26.23 4.23 -23.74
N ARG A 590 25.29 4.93 -24.39
CA ARG A 590 24.13 5.56 -23.74
C ARG A 590 23.16 4.56 -23.12
N GLU A 591 22.94 3.43 -23.77
CA GLU A 591 22.08 2.33 -23.30
C GLU A 591 22.52 1.84 -21.91
N ARG A 592 23.84 1.78 -21.68
CA ARG A 592 24.38 1.36 -20.39
C ARG A 592 23.99 2.32 -19.26
N ALA A 593 23.90 3.62 -19.52
CA ALA A 593 23.51 4.60 -18.50
C ALA A 593 22.06 4.40 -18.04
N ALA A 594 21.14 4.09 -18.96
CA ALA A 594 19.75 3.76 -18.62
C ALA A 594 19.66 2.42 -17.85
N LEU A 595 20.46 1.43 -18.22
CA LEU A 595 20.56 0.16 -17.48
C LEU A 595 21.11 0.35 -16.06
N ASP A 596 22.13 1.17 -15.91
CA ASP A 596 22.72 1.48 -14.61
C ASP A 596 21.74 2.26 -13.74
N PHE A 597 20.98 3.21 -14.31
CA PHE A 597 19.88 3.88 -13.62
C PHE A 597 18.75 2.92 -13.24
N TYR A 598 18.38 2.00 -14.13
CA TYR A 598 17.41 0.94 -13.84
C TYR A 598 17.84 0.11 -12.64
N ASN A 599 19.12 -0.29 -12.59
CA ASN A 599 19.65 -1.07 -11.49
C ASN A 599 19.57 -0.31 -10.17
N ASP A 600 19.95 0.96 -10.17
CA ASP A 600 19.91 1.85 -9.00
C ASP A 600 18.50 2.13 -8.47
N THR A 601 17.46 1.91 -9.28
CA THR A 601 16.07 2.28 -8.97
C THR A 601 15.15 1.06 -8.91
N TYR A 602 14.83 0.44 -10.05
CA TYR A 602 13.80 -0.59 -10.18
C TYR A 602 14.12 -1.90 -9.47
N LEU A 603 15.39 -2.28 -9.27
CA LEU A 603 15.73 -3.53 -8.56
C LEU A 603 15.27 -3.54 -7.09
N SER A 604 15.14 -2.36 -6.48
CA SER A 604 14.64 -2.18 -5.12
C SER A 604 13.25 -1.55 -5.07
N ASP A 605 12.54 -1.47 -6.20
CA ASP A 605 11.30 -0.70 -6.36
C ASP A 605 11.48 0.78 -5.93
N GLN A 606 12.69 1.35 -6.06
CA GLN A 606 13.12 2.66 -5.52
C GLN A 606 12.99 2.82 -3.99
N ASN A 607 12.91 1.72 -3.23
CA ASN A 607 12.76 1.80 -1.78
C ASN A 607 14.10 1.99 -1.04
N ALA A 608 15.25 1.81 -1.69
CA ALA A 608 16.53 2.08 -1.06
C ALA A 608 16.73 3.58 -0.85
N CYS A 609 17.33 3.97 0.28
CA CYS A 609 17.66 5.37 0.59
C CYS A 609 18.53 6.03 -0.49
N THR A 610 19.36 5.23 -1.16
CA THR A 610 20.28 5.62 -2.22
C THR A 610 19.62 5.72 -3.59
N SER A 611 18.40 5.18 -3.78
CA SER A 611 17.72 5.22 -5.07
C SER A 611 17.27 6.65 -5.39
N PRO A 612 17.62 7.18 -6.58
CA PRO A 612 17.14 8.48 -7.01
C PRO A 612 15.60 8.60 -7.00
N GLN A 613 15.12 9.68 -6.40
CA GLN A 613 13.71 10.12 -6.38
C GLN A 613 13.47 11.32 -7.30
N VAL A 614 14.53 12.08 -7.55
CA VAL A 614 14.55 13.27 -8.40
C VAL A 614 15.61 13.08 -9.47
N VAL A 615 15.30 13.46 -10.71
CA VAL A 615 16.24 13.55 -11.82
C VAL A 615 16.40 15.02 -12.20
N VAL A 616 17.61 15.53 -12.04
CA VAL A 616 17.97 16.90 -12.37
C VAL A 616 18.71 16.90 -13.69
N TRP A 617 18.23 17.72 -14.63
CA TRP A 617 18.85 17.89 -15.95
C TRP A 617 19.65 19.18 -15.97
N LEU A 618 20.94 19.07 -16.32
CA LEU A 618 21.86 20.18 -16.58
C LEU A 618 22.26 20.20 -18.06
N GLY A 619 22.85 21.30 -18.51
CA GLY A 619 23.34 21.45 -19.89
C GLY A 619 22.27 21.99 -20.85
N ASN A 620 22.66 22.20 -22.10
CA ASN A 620 21.89 22.98 -23.06
C ASN A 620 20.97 22.11 -23.94
N ARG A 621 21.10 20.79 -23.89
CA ARG A 621 20.39 19.82 -24.75
C ARG A 621 19.49 18.87 -23.95
N ALA A 622 18.91 19.37 -22.85
CA ALA A 622 18.10 18.58 -21.92
C ALA A 622 16.94 17.84 -22.60
N ASP A 623 16.18 18.49 -23.49
CA ASP A 623 15.02 17.86 -24.13
C ASP A 623 15.38 16.67 -25.04
N GLU A 624 16.48 16.77 -25.78
CA GLU A 624 17.00 15.68 -26.61
C GLU A 624 17.49 14.52 -25.74
N ALA A 625 18.24 14.83 -24.67
CA ALA A 625 18.77 13.86 -23.74
C ALA A 625 17.65 13.10 -22.99
N LYS A 626 16.65 13.83 -22.47
CA LYS A 626 15.46 13.28 -21.81
C LYS A 626 14.78 12.23 -22.69
N LYS A 627 14.50 12.59 -23.95
CA LYS A 627 13.82 11.68 -24.87
C LYS A 627 14.58 10.36 -25.01
N LEU A 628 15.87 10.41 -25.35
CA LEU A 628 16.67 9.20 -25.54
C LEU A 628 16.81 8.40 -24.24
N PHE A 629 17.09 9.04 -23.12
CA PHE A 629 17.28 8.37 -21.84
C PHE A 629 16.01 7.65 -21.36
N TRP A 630 14.86 8.33 -21.43
CA TRP A 630 13.60 7.77 -20.97
C TRP A 630 13.03 6.71 -21.92
N ASP A 631 13.26 6.83 -23.24
CA ASP A 631 12.90 5.79 -24.21
C ASP A 631 13.65 4.47 -23.92
N GLU A 632 14.95 4.56 -23.64
CA GLU A 632 15.77 3.38 -23.26
C GLU A 632 15.33 2.79 -21.92
N LEU A 633 15.08 3.62 -20.91
CA LEU A 633 14.60 3.14 -19.61
C LEU A 633 13.23 2.47 -19.74
N ARG A 634 12.34 3.01 -20.57
CA ARG A 634 11.02 2.44 -20.84
C ARG A 634 11.11 1.07 -21.50
N ALA A 635 12.02 0.90 -22.46
CA ALA A 635 12.28 -0.41 -23.07
C ALA A 635 12.74 -1.44 -22.02
N LEU A 636 13.62 -1.03 -21.10
CA LEU A 636 14.11 -1.88 -20.01
C LEU A 636 13.01 -2.26 -19.02
N THR A 637 12.19 -1.31 -18.60
CA THR A 637 11.12 -1.57 -17.61
C THR A 637 10.03 -2.44 -18.21
N ALA A 638 9.63 -2.22 -19.46
CA ALA A 638 8.68 -3.07 -20.16
C ALA A 638 9.17 -4.52 -20.30
N ALA A 639 10.49 -4.72 -20.45
CA ALA A 639 11.08 -6.05 -20.63
C ALA A 639 11.36 -6.79 -19.32
N LYS A 640 11.72 -6.07 -18.25
CA LYS A 640 12.32 -6.67 -17.03
C LYS A 640 11.56 -6.40 -15.74
N TYR A 641 10.70 -5.37 -15.69
CA TYR A 641 10.08 -4.94 -14.44
C TYR A 641 8.69 -5.55 -14.23
N PRO A 642 8.47 -6.36 -13.19
CA PRO A 642 7.16 -6.93 -12.91
C PRO A 642 6.22 -5.88 -12.29
N PHE A 643 5.34 -5.31 -13.11
CA PHE A 643 4.39 -4.28 -12.67
C PHE A 643 3.15 -4.86 -11.98
N GLN A 644 2.74 -4.23 -10.89
CA GLN A 644 1.55 -4.58 -10.11
C GLN A 644 0.52 -3.46 -10.17
N ALA A 645 -0.76 -3.81 -10.29
CA ALA A 645 -1.82 -2.83 -10.49
C ALA A 645 -1.89 -1.74 -9.41
N ILE A 646 -1.60 -2.09 -8.16
CA ILE A 646 -1.58 -1.15 -7.03
C ILE A 646 -0.52 -0.04 -7.21
N GLN A 647 0.59 -0.32 -7.88
CA GLN A 647 1.66 0.64 -8.10
C GLN A 647 1.18 1.82 -8.95
N GLY A 648 0.34 1.59 -9.96
CA GLY A 648 -0.25 2.67 -10.77
C GLY A 648 -1.15 3.57 -9.93
N VAL A 649 -2.00 2.98 -9.08
CA VAL A 649 -2.90 3.71 -8.18
C VAL A 649 -2.10 4.52 -7.15
N ASP A 650 -1.04 3.94 -6.59
CA ASP A 650 -0.15 4.58 -5.63
C ASP A 650 0.54 5.80 -6.24
N LYS A 651 1.09 5.66 -7.45
CA LYS A 651 1.74 6.75 -8.21
C LYS A 651 0.78 7.91 -8.49
N LEU A 652 -0.43 7.62 -8.96
CA LEU A 652 -1.44 8.66 -9.21
C LEU A 652 -1.85 9.36 -7.91
N SER A 653 -2.01 8.59 -6.82
CA SER A 653 -2.33 9.15 -5.51
C SER A 653 -1.22 10.08 -5.01
N LYS A 654 0.06 9.71 -5.22
CA LYS A 654 1.21 10.53 -4.84
C LYS A 654 1.28 11.82 -5.66
N LEU A 655 1.04 11.75 -6.96
CA LEU A 655 0.95 12.95 -7.81
C LEU A 655 -0.11 13.92 -7.28
N TYR A 656 -1.32 13.43 -7.01
CA TYR A 656 -2.42 14.28 -6.56
C TYR A 656 -2.22 14.86 -5.15
N LEU A 657 -1.61 14.09 -4.23
CA LEU A 657 -1.20 14.63 -2.93
C LEU A 657 -0.12 15.70 -3.07
N ALA A 658 0.84 15.47 -3.96
CA ALA A 658 1.90 16.43 -4.25
C ALA A 658 1.30 17.71 -4.87
N SER A 659 0.45 17.60 -5.89
CA SER A 659 -0.09 18.75 -6.61
C SER A 659 -0.93 19.65 -5.71
N ALA A 660 -1.72 19.05 -4.81
CA ALA A 660 -2.57 19.80 -3.90
C ALA A 660 -1.88 20.27 -2.61
N GLY A 661 -0.74 19.68 -2.24
CA GLY A 661 -0.04 19.97 -0.99
C GLY A 661 1.28 20.73 -1.16
N TYR A 662 1.90 20.65 -2.34
CA TYR A 662 3.13 21.34 -2.69
C TYR A 662 2.80 22.64 -3.41
N ASN A 663 3.21 23.77 -2.84
CA ASN A 663 2.88 25.12 -3.34
C ASN A 663 3.69 25.51 -4.60
N THR A 664 3.78 24.62 -5.59
CA THR A 664 4.51 24.83 -6.84
C THR A 664 3.85 24.03 -7.95
N SER A 665 3.79 24.62 -9.14
CA SER A 665 3.25 23.97 -10.32
C SER A 665 4.07 22.72 -10.67
N MET A 666 3.36 21.63 -10.94
CA MET A 666 3.93 20.38 -11.39
C MET A 666 3.08 19.78 -12.51
N LYS A 667 3.70 19.02 -13.40
CA LYS A 667 3.01 18.38 -14.51
C LYS A 667 3.55 16.98 -14.74
N LYS A 668 2.65 16.00 -14.79
CA LYS A 668 2.94 14.66 -15.27
C LYS A 668 3.21 14.73 -16.77
N GLU A 669 4.26 14.06 -17.20
CA GLU A 669 4.62 13.93 -18.60
C GLU A 669 3.59 13.07 -19.38
N THR A 670 3.31 13.46 -20.61
CA THR A 670 2.29 12.81 -21.46
C THR A 670 2.86 11.60 -22.21
N GLY A 671 1.99 10.63 -22.53
CA GLY A 671 2.37 9.46 -23.33
C GLY A 671 3.15 8.39 -22.57
N GLU A 672 3.28 8.52 -21.25
CA GLU A 672 3.91 7.52 -20.39
C GLU A 672 2.88 6.56 -19.81
N ASP A 673 3.24 5.28 -19.81
CA ASP A 673 2.50 4.26 -19.07
C ASP A 673 2.88 4.33 -17.58
N ASN A 674 2.29 3.47 -16.76
CA ASN A 674 2.51 3.45 -15.33
C ASN A 674 3.80 2.71 -14.93
N HIS A 675 4.62 2.20 -15.86
CA HIS A 675 5.96 1.70 -15.52
C HIS A 675 6.89 2.88 -15.22
N LEU A 676 6.83 3.94 -16.02
CA LEU A 676 7.60 5.18 -15.87
C LEU A 676 6.67 6.36 -15.64
N PHE A 677 6.74 6.99 -14.48
CA PHE A 677 5.86 8.08 -14.08
C PHE A 677 6.68 9.33 -13.75
N ARG A 678 6.89 10.19 -14.75
CA ARG A 678 7.66 11.42 -14.60
C ARG A 678 6.77 12.62 -14.30
N VAL A 679 7.23 13.45 -13.37
CA VAL A 679 6.54 14.66 -12.93
C VAL A 679 7.52 15.83 -12.98
N HIS A 680 7.38 16.69 -13.97
CA HIS A 680 8.12 17.95 -14.04
C HIS A 680 7.69 18.89 -12.92
N VAL A 681 8.65 19.52 -12.24
CA VAL A 681 8.40 20.52 -11.20
C VAL A 681 9.14 21.81 -11.53
N GLN A 682 8.50 22.96 -11.28
CA GLN A 682 9.13 24.27 -11.52
C GLN A 682 10.13 24.68 -10.44
N LYS A 683 10.05 24.08 -9.25
CA LYS A 683 10.93 24.36 -8.11
C LYS A 683 11.20 23.08 -7.37
N LEU A 684 12.44 22.93 -6.93
CA LEU A 684 12.87 21.79 -6.14
C LEU A 684 13.21 22.24 -4.71
N THR A 685 12.39 21.85 -3.74
CA THR A 685 12.63 22.10 -2.31
C THR A 685 12.51 20.81 -1.50
N PRO A 686 13.11 20.73 -0.29
CA PRO A 686 13.08 19.50 0.49
C PRO A 686 11.68 18.97 0.82
N GLU A 687 10.68 19.86 0.96
CA GLU A 687 9.30 19.50 1.30
C GLU A 687 8.65 18.59 0.24
N LEU A 688 9.11 18.66 -1.02
CA LEU A 688 8.65 17.79 -2.10
C LEU A 688 8.85 16.31 -1.75
N MET A 689 9.89 15.99 -0.98
CA MET A 689 10.21 14.61 -0.59
C MET A 689 9.25 14.01 0.43
N ASN A 690 8.35 14.81 1.00
CA ASN A 690 7.19 14.30 1.74
C ASN A 690 6.18 13.57 0.82
N TYR A 691 6.22 13.89 -0.48
CA TYR A 691 5.37 13.34 -1.52
C TYR A 691 6.12 12.43 -2.49
N ARG A 692 7.31 11.94 -2.11
CA ARG A 692 8.05 11.00 -2.97
C ARG A 692 7.24 9.73 -3.21
N GLY A 693 7.30 9.25 -4.45
CA GLY A 693 6.73 7.99 -4.88
C GLY A 693 7.78 6.87 -4.89
N ASN A 694 7.46 5.78 -5.55
CA ASN A 694 8.39 4.67 -5.77
C ASN A 694 7.98 3.89 -7.03
N CYS A 695 8.62 2.73 -7.29
CA CYS A 695 8.30 1.82 -8.39
C CYS A 695 8.37 2.45 -9.80
N GLY A 696 9.25 3.43 -10.02
CA GLY A 696 9.37 4.19 -11.27
C GLY A 696 8.65 5.54 -11.24
N TYR A 697 8.56 6.19 -10.07
CA TYR A 697 8.03 7.55 -9.91
C TYR A 697 9.22 8.51 -9.73
N PHE A 698 9.31 9.53 -10.58
CA PHE A 698 10.42 10.48 -10.57
C PHE A 698 9.92 11.91 -10.70
N TYR A 699 10.42 12.79 -9.83
CA TYR A 699 10.34 14.22 -10.11
C TYR A 699 11.46 14.62 -11.06
N GLU A 700 11.16 15.50 -12.01
CA GLU A 700 12.14 16.08 -12.94
C GLU A 700 12.27 17.57 -12.72
N TYR A 701 13.52 18.05 -12.71
CA TYR A 701 13.84 19.46 -12.55
C TYR A 701 14.90 19.88 -13.57
N ASP A 702 14.59 20.92 -14.34
CA ASP A 702 15.53 21.54 -15.27
C ASP A 702 16.34 22.59 -14.52
N CYS A 703 17.63 22.32 -14.37
CA CYS A 703 18.54 23.14 -13.58
C CYS A 703 19.48 23.88 -14.52
N GLN A 704 19.59 25.20 -14.33
CA GLN A 704 20.51 26.04 -15.12
C GLN A 704 21.84 26.23 -14.39
N ASP A 705 21.78 26.41 -13.06
CA ASP A 705 22.93 26.48 -12.17
C ASP A 705 22.81 25.42 -11.07
N ILE A 706 23.85 24.59 -10.90
CA ILE A 706 23.92 23.57 -9.85
C ILE A 706 23.66 24.13 -8.44
N MET A 707 23.93 25.42 -8.22
CA MET A 707 23.66 26.10 -6.96
C MET A 707 22.17 26.25 -6.63
N GLU A 708 21.27 26.10 -7.60
CA GLU A 708 19.82 26.01 -7.37
C GLU A 708 19.45 24.82 -6.49
N LEU A 709 20.24 23.73 -6.53
CA LEU A 709 20.03 22.55 -5.70
C LEU A 709 20.48 22.74 -4.25
N ARG A 710 21.12 23.88 -3.92
CA ARG A 710 21.73 24.09 -2.60
C ARG A 710 20.73 23.89 -1.47
N ASP A 711 19.54 24.47 -1.55
CA ASP A 711 18.55 24.35 -0.48
C ASP A 711 18.00 22.92 -0.35
N PHE A 712 17.79 22.24 -1.48
CA PHE A 712 17.39 20.84 -1.52
C PHE A 712 18.45 19.92 -0.86
N CYS A 713 19.70 20.07 -1.28
CA CYS A 713 20.83 19.27 -0.79
C CYS A 713 21.33 19.70 0.60
N ASN A 714 20.94 20.87 1.11
CA ASN A 714 21.26 21.31 2.47
C ASN A 714 20.39 20.62 3.54
N ASN A 715 19.34 19.91 3.15
CA ASN A 715 18.57 19.08 4.06
C ASN A 715 19.33 17.80 4.39
N THR A 716 19.44 17.46 5.68
CA THR A 716 20.18 16.27 6.17
C THR A 716 19.59 14.93 5.75
N HIS A 717 18.40 14.92 5.15
CA HIS A 717 17.78 13.72 4.60
C HIS A 717 18.25 13.44 3.16
N CYS A 718 18.79 14.44 2.47
CA CYS A 718 19.42 14.24 1.17
C CYS A 718 20.74 13.47 1.37
N GLN A 719 20.86 12.26 0.83
CA GLN A 719 21.97 11.33 1.13
C GLN A 719 22.94 11.19 -0.04
N THR A 720 22.45 10.83 -1.23
CA THR A 720 23.31 10.48 -2.37
C THR A 720 22.96 11.31 -3.59
N ILE A 721 24.00 11.83 -4.26
CA ILE A 721 23.93 12.31 -5.65
C ILE A 721 24.52 11.22 -6.56
N GLY A 722 23.66 10.60 -7.36
CA GLY A 722 24.08 9.84 -8.54
C GLY A 722 24.36 10.80 -9.69
N TYR A 723 25.46 10.66 -10.44
CA TYR A 723 25.74 11.57 -11.56
C TYR A 723 26.05 10.85 -12.88
N ILE A 724 25.67 11.51 -13.97
CA ILE A 724 26.13 11.24 -15.34
C ILE A 724 26.71 12.56 -15.86
N GLY A 725 28.00 12.58 -16.16
CA GLY A 725 28.72 13.80 -16.56
C GLY A 725 30.10 13.88 -15.90
N ASP A 726 30.74 15.03 -16.03
CA ASP A 726 31.95 15.32 -15.25
C ASP A 726 31.59 15.63 -13.80
N LYS A 727 32.20 14.92 -12.85
CA LYS A 727 32.01 15.14 -11.41
C LYS A 727 32.33 16.58 -10.99
N ALA A 728 33.21 17.27 -11.71
CA ALA A 728 33.59 18.65 -11.43
C ALA A 728 32.39 19.63 -11.42
N ILE A 729 31.32 19.34 -12.16
CA ILE A 729 30.11 20.18 -12.21
C ILE A 729 29.42 20.29 -10.85
N LEU A 730 29.58 19.29 -9.98
CA LEU A 730 29.03 19.28 -8.63
C LEU A 730 29.90 20.05 -7.62
N GLY A 731 31.11 20.45 -8.01
CA GLY A 731 32.09 21.10 -7.14
C GLY A 731 31.56 22.34 -6.41
N PRO A 732 30.92 23.31 -7.09
CA PRO A 732 30.35 24.49 -6.43
C PRO A 732 29.35 24.14 -5.32
N LEU A 733 28.45 23.18 -5.59
CA LEU A 733 27.46 22.71 -4.62
C LEU A 733 28.12 22.04 -3.41
N MET A 734 29.08 21.14 -3.65
CA MET A 734 29.80 20.43 -2.58
C MET A 734 30.62 21.38 -1.69
N ASN A 735 31.17 22.44 -2.28
CA ASN A 735 31.97 23.44 -1.57
C ASN A 735 31.13 24.55 -0.90
N SER A 736 29.80 24.52 -1.05
CA SER A 736 28.90 25.56 -0.53
C SER A 736 28.51 25.42 0.95
N GLY A 737 29.00 24.37 1.61
CA GLY A 737 28.71 24.07 3.02
C GLY A 737 27.31 23.50 3.27
N ILE A 738 26.77 22.73 2.32
CA ILE A 738 25.53 21.97 2.53
C ILE A 738 25.70 20.94 3.66
N LYS A 739 24.61 20.66 4.39
CA LYS A 739 24.58 19.70 5.49
C LYS A 739 24.14 18.29 5.09
N GLY A 740 23.53 18.14 3.92
CA GLY A 740 23.21 16.84 3.32
C GLY A 740 24.27 16.44 2.31
N VAL A 741 23.97 15.36 1.58
CA VAL A 741 24.82 14.70 0.59
C VAL A 741 26.09 14.12 1.22
N ASP A 742 25.99 12.86 1.63
CA ASP A 742 27.10 12.08 2.17
C ASP A 742 27.89 11.36 1.06
N ARG A 743 27.25 11.13 -0.10
CA ARG A 743 27.81 10.33 -1.20
C ARG A 743 27.58 10.98 -2.56
N VAL A 744 28.63 11.02 -3.37
CA VAL A 744 28.57 11.44 -4.77
C VAL A 744 29.25 10.38 -5.63
N VAL A 745 28.44 9.65 -6.39
CA VAL A 745 28.88 8.46 -7.15
C VAL A 745 28.29 8.45 -8.56
N PRO A 746 28.94 7.82 -9.55
CA PRO A 746 28.32 7.64 -10.85
C PRO A 746 27.03 6.82 -10.74
N ILE A 747 26.07 7.07 -11.62
CA ILE A 747 24.89 6.20 -11.77
C ILE A 747 25.34 4.75 -12.06
N GLY A 748 24.67 3.78 -11.44
CA GLY A 748 25.04 2.36 -11.42
C GLY A 748 25.80 1.93 -10.16
N HIS A 749 26.20 2.90 -9.34
CA HIS A 749 26.98 2.67 -8.11
C HIS A 749 26.30 3.23 -6.85
N THR A 750 25.07 3.73 -6.94
CA THR A 750 24.40 4.32 -5.76
C THR A 750 24.16 3.28 -4.68
N MET A 751 23.92 2.02 -5.05
CA MET A 751 23.71 0.90 -4.12
C MET A 751 24.99 0.21 -3.63
N ASP A 752 26.18 0.61 -4.11
CA ASP A 752 27.44 -0.01 -3.72
C ASP A 752 27.78 0.31 -2.26
N PHE A 753 27.62 -0.69 -1.39
CA PHE A 753 27.87 -0.58 0.04
C PHE A 753 29.37 -0.47 0.38
N ASP A 754 29.72 0.49 1.25
CA ASP A 754 31.08 0.74 1.75
C ASP A 754 31.08 0.93 3.28
N PHE A 755 32.24 0.89 3.91
CA PHE A 755 32.41 1.20 5.34
C PHE A 755 32.29 2.69 5.64
N ILE A 756 32.39 3.55 4.62
CA ILE A 756 31.86 4.93 4.67
C ILE A 756 30.42 4.92 4.13
N TRP A 757 29.45 5.08 5.03
CA TRP A 757 28.02 5.09 4.68
C TRP A 757 27.27 6.14 5.50
N ASP A 758 26.45 6.97 4.86
CA ASP A 758 25.75 8.12 5.47
C ASP A 758 26.69 9.01 6.30
N GLY A 759 27.90 9.24 5.78
CA GLY A 759 28.95 10.03 6.44
C GLY A 759 29.63 9.33 7.62
N TYR A 760 29.16 8.15 8.05
CA TYR A 760 29.77 7.39 9.13
C TYR A 760 30.95 6.55 8.64
N ASN A 761 32.06 6.61 9.38
CA ASN A 761 33.10 5.59 9.30
C ASN A 761 32.75 4.41 10.22
N LEU A 762 32.13 3.37 9.66
CA LEU A 762 31.63 2.22 10.43
C LEU A 762 32.75 1.44 11.13
N ALA A 763 33.95 1.42 10.54
CA ALA A 763 35.12 0.80 11.17
C ALA A 763 35.46 1.49 12.51
N GLU A 764 35.48 2.82 12.53
CA GLU A 764 35.75 3.61 13.74
C GLU A 764 34.62 3.52 14.76
N GLN A 765 33.37 3.56 14.29
CA GLN A 765 32.20 3.47 15.17
C GLN A 765 32.07 2.09 15.82
N MET A 766 32.44 1.01 15.12
CA MET A 766 32.28 -0.36 15.61
C MET A 766 33.53 -0.94 16.28
N THR A 767 34.61 -0.17 16.40
CA THR A 767 35.85 -0.60 17.08
C THR A 767 36.26 0.36 18.19
N ARG A 768 37.22 -0.05 19.02
CA ARG A 768 37.91 0.79 19.99
C ARG A 768 39.42 0.61 19.88
N THR A 769 40.17 1.66 20.19
CA THR A 769 41.64 1.61 20.22
C THR A 769 42.12 1.24 21.62
N LEU A 770 43.08 0.31 21.69
CA LEU A 770 43.84 0.02 22.89
C LEU A 770 45.10 0.90 22.90
N GLN A 771 45.28 1.68 23.96
CA GLN A 771 46.54 2.36 24.25
C GLN A 771 47.22 1.59 25.38
N PHE A 772 48.41 1.07 25.11
CA PHE A 772 49.25 0.39 26.08
C PHE A 772 50.72 0.67 25.75
#